data_AF-A0A812I1G0-F1
#
_entry.id   AF-A0A812I1G0-F1
#
_cell.length_a   1.000
_cell.length_b   1.000
_cell.length_c   1.000
_cell.angle_alpha   90.00
_cell.angle_beta   90.00
_cell.angle_gamma   90.00
#
_symmetry.space_group_name_H-M   'P 1'
#
loop_
_entity.id
_entity.type
_entity.pdbx_description
1 polymer ?
#
loop_
_entity_poly.entity_id
_entity_poly.type
_entity_poly.pdbx_seq_one_letter_code
_entity_poly.pdbx_strand_id
1 'polypeptide(L)'
;MAPLGLQFQTLAALALLSPCLHRAERPEQAERAAFHDDDCELASNLPGTTVSWKNFRELLLGGCAAADELLEELSRGEHWSGKEQCELGVAAACLCKAHATEAKLCIRGVSLQRMLATRWPVLKLLANLQKPAATAHESSCSGLQHPSLNWDLWLEQVTAYAEVAASWLQGDFEDPPAILDTATAEANGVVWKSSSGAIAEGRRIAEWTAMCPLGILAAYAVRAAGLVLGHVDVYRIVQRAIETAESAMASLEGILESPWPIFKVLHAMSLMKRTFHDLQLSPQDLEASGVAGHSDIWTRSANTLRSAAERSQRARGTSVVVLTGLPHQRVGHLLDLFKHADKIGYLAPLVIVPLEPNVTESCSKIVEVYAARSTMPEDWSPCLPFLSRFQQRAQYLSIYIGLQLGLPVLWFDFHVVFLQDPFQWLPSAALGQLGPPRYRESCQYFCLAPGKADLYLADEFYAAFLVKPTLIFIRPTEASVAWLRTFLLWLCTFPFAHEARGLQFMVFPDRQDVVPSVSMLPPSEGMPRIVLGELDAEQKFVSSEGWFGEFESVASFEISGFLPEADRLYLLETLRTGNSQEIHQIILNARKTMSPRRATDRSYRRHEEGSAEEPCSWHYAQEAYLGGFADSAEETFQKVETALCKCLHLGGACKGITCEAADGDRETCTLRKGLPFLAPSPTEEWSFVKVCRHLGCNATPATRIVHVNFADGCCEREQAQSSESALRFGASESRPLRGDFLDDAFRRKNEVLLNFNRTPELTQHKTPSGKVGYYVWKPYVVLRTLLDPSLPWETTAVVWTDAGIHFVSDMRPLIHEFLRDSDVAATRTPMNEGDFSKRDAFVLLDADFPSIMETNQIATGIILVRKTRLAVSFLETWLAACEDRRIMTEEPSILGYPEYPSFRNNNDDQTAFSLLFKLHGFRAFSVEERDAVVYTGRNLAKFLKASNDFALGVTSDRDAYLQAADDAAGQSSRSSAT
;
A
#
# COMPACT_ATOMS: atom_id res chain seq x y z
N MET A 1 9.32 67.82 -48.12
CA MET A 1 10.77 68.01 -47.91
C MET A 1 11.31 66.77 -47.22
N ALA A 2 12.22 66.03 -47.87
CA ALA A 2 12.99 64.92 -47.29
C ALA A 2 14.29 65.47 -46.60
N PRO A 3 15.23 64.68 -46.04
CA PRO A 3 15.25 63.40 -45.27
C PRO A 3 16.18 63.45 -44.01
N LEU A 4 16.29 62.42 -43.12
CA LEU A 4 17.39 61.41 -42.92
C LEU A 4 17.34 60.93 -41.43
N GLY A 5 17.62 59.71 -40.94
CA GLY A 5 17.98 58.38 -41.49
C GLY A 5 18.32 57.36 -40.35
N LEU A 6 18.15 56.04 -40.64
CA LEU A 6 18.84 54.81 -40.12
C LEU A 6 18.75 54.44 -38.60
N GLN A 7 18.49 53.19 -38.12
CA GLN A 7 18.74 51.81 -38.61
C GLN A 7 17.69 50.74 -38.12
N PHE A 8 17.34 49.82 -39.05
CA PHE A 8 16.94 48.37 -39.02
C PHE A 8 16.47 47.67 -37.72
N GLN A 9 15.24 47.10 -37.61
CA GLN A 9 14.68 45.82 -38.16
C GLN A 9 15.42 44.55 -37.66
N THR A 10 14.82 43.50 -37.08
CA THR A 10 13.71 42.66 -37.61
C THR A 10 13.18 41.65 -36.56
N LEU A 11 11.88 41.32 -36.64
CA LEU A 11 11.17 40.05 -36.33
C LEU A 11 9.92 40.18 -35.45
N ALA A 12 8.93 40.87 -36.01
CA ALA A 12 7.53 40.50 -35.90
C ALA A 12 7.13 39.82 -37.22
N ALA A 13 6.51 38.65 -37.13
CA ALA A 13 5.46 38.10 -38.01
C ALA A 13 5.54 36.58 -38.04
N LEU A 14 4.58 35.92 -37.38
CA LEU A 14 3.85 34.75 -37.88
C LEU A 14 2.81 34.35 -36.83
N ALA A 15 1.79 35.19 -36.69
CA ALA A 15 0.45 34.70 -36.36
C ALA A 15 -0.23 34.44 -37.71
N LEU A 16 -0.70 33.21 -37.94
CA LEU A 16 -1.94 32.88 -38.66
C LEU A 16 -2.11 31.35 -38.78
N LEU A 17 -3.29 30.89 -38.32
CA LEU A 17 -4.02 29.65 -38.63
C LEU A 17 -3.80 28.38 -37.76
N SER A 18 -4.84 28.08 -36.96
CA SER A 18 -5.27 26.76 -36.45
C SER A 18 -6.36 26.20 -37.42
N PRO A 19 -6.94 24.96 -37.33
CA PRO A 19 -6.66 23.71 -36.58
C PRO A 19 -6.69 22.42 -37.49
N CYS A 20 -6.62 21.22 -36.86
CA CYS A 20 -7.05 19.88 -37.36
C CYS A 20 -6.15 19.09 -38.34
N LEU A 21 -5.52 18.00 -37.85
CA LEU A 21 -5.77 16.58 -38.24
C LEU A 21 -4.55 15.68 -37.96
N HIS A 22 -4.74 14.75 -37.02
CA HIS A 22 -4.03 13.47 -36.95
C HIS A 22 -4.19 12.65 -38.23
N ARG A 23 -3.09 12.02 -38.70
CA ARG A 23 -2.98 10.55 -38.89
C ARG A 23 -1.71 10.21 -39.68
N ALA A 24 -0.83 9.44 -39.05
CA ALA A 24 -0.30 8.17 -39.56
C ALA A 24 0.80 7.69 -38.60
N GLU A 25 0.39 6.93 -37.59
CA GLU A 25 1.26 6.14 -36.72
C GLU A 25 1.96 5.04 -37.53
N ARG A 26 3.26 4.83 -37.28
CA ARG A 26 3.94 3.57 -37.61
C ARG A 26 3.92 2.66 -36.37
N PRO A 27 3.64 1.34 -36.50
CA PRO A 27 3.39 0.48 -35.33
C PRO A 27 4.63 0.13 -34.50
N GLU A 28 5.85 0.32 -35.02
CA GLU A 28 7.09 -0.10 -34.32
C GLU A 28 7.63 0.92 -33.30
N GLN A 29 6.97 2.06 -33.12
CA GLN A 29 7.32 3.05 -32.07
C GLN A 29 6.32 3.07 -30.90
N ALA A 30 5.23 2.31 -30.98
CA ALA A 30 4.20 2.27 -29.94
C ALA A 30 4.57 1.37 -28.73
N GLU A 31 5.58 0.50 -28.85
CA GLU A 31 6.04 -0.38 -27.77
C GLU A 31 7.02 0.28 -26.77
N ARG A 32 7.41 1.54 -27.01
CA ARG A 32 8.05 2.38 -26.00
C ARG A 32 7.02 3.42 -25.55
N ALA A 33 6.14 3.04 -24.63
CA ALA A 33 5.49 4.04 -23.77
C ALA A 33 6.61 4.89 -23.15
N ALA A 34 6.73 6.13 -23.64
CA ALA A 34 7.94 6.93 -23.58
C ALA A 34 8.33 7.28 -22.13
N PHE A 35 9.39 6.66 -21.63
CA PHE A 35 10.16 7.21 -20.52
C PHE A 35 10.73 8.56 -20.98
N HIS A 36 10.21 9.67 -20.46
CA HIS A 36 10.72 10.99 -20.77
C HIS A 36 12.06 11.22 -20.07
N ASP A 37 13.13 11.42 -20.84
CA ASP A 37 14.43 11.87 -20.35
C ASP A 37 14.39 13.38 -20.09
N ASP A 38 13.68 13.77 -19.02
CA ASP A 38 13.55 15.17 -18.57
C ASP A 38 14.90 15.80 -18.18
N ASP A 39 15.90 14.97 -17.94
CA ASP A 39 17.24 15.35 -17.53
C ASP A 39 18.24 15.42 -18.69
N CYS A 40 17.79 15.06 -19.90
CA CYS A 40 18.52 15.18 -21.16
C CYS A 40 19.86 14.44 -21.20
N GLU A 41 19.95 13.30 -20.52
CA GLU A 41 21.16 12.48 -20.56
C GLU A 41 21.34 11.74 -21.88
N LEU A 42 20.25 11.24 -22.47
CA LEU A 42 20.24 10.61 -23.78
C LEU A 42 20.55 11.60 -24.89
N ALA A 43 20.21 12.89 -24.70
CA ALA A 43 20.56 13.94 -25.65
C ALA A 43 22.07 13.94 -25.91
N SER A 44 22.92 13.81 -24.88
CA SER A 44 24.39 13.82 -25.02
C SER A 44 24.97 12.68 -25.87
N ASN A 45 24.20 11.61 -26.10
CA ASN A 45 24.61 10.46 -26.91
C ASN A 45 24.09 10.53 -28.37
N LEU A 46 23.32 11.56 -28.74
CA LEU A 46 22.78 11.72 -30.08
C LEU A 46 23.78 12.45 -31.00
N PRO A 47 23.97 12.01 -32.25
CA PRO A 47 24.81 12.72 -33.21
C PRO A 47 24.31 14.15 -33.43
N GLY A 48 25.18 15.15 -33.22
CA GLY A 48 24.86 16.57 -33.42
C GLY A 48 24.60 17.38 -32.15
N THR A 49 24.84 16.84 -30.96
CA THR A 49 24.86 17.63 -29.72
C THR A 49 26.17 18.37 -29.53
N THR A 50 26.10 19.69 -29.46
CA THR A 50 27.25 20.57 -29.17
C THR A 50 27.47 20.75 -27.66
N VAL A 51 26.41 20.70 -26.86
CA VAL A 51 26.46 20.94 -25.40
C VAL A 51 26.36 19.63 -24.63
N SER A 52 27.31 19.40 -23.72
CA SER A 52 27.22 18.33 -22.73
C SER A 52 26.20 18.71 -21.65
N TRP A 53 24.93 18.38 -21.86
CA TRP A 53 23.83 18.68 -20.94
C TRP A 53 24.08 18.17 -19.51
N LYS A 54 24.71 17.00 -19.37
CA LYS A 54 25.10 16.45 -18.06
C LYS A 54 26.10 17.35 -17.33
N ASN A 55 27.20 17.70 -18.00
CA ASN A 55 28.23 18.58 -17.42
C ASN A 55 27.65 19.96 -17.10
N PHE A 56 26.83 20.49 -18.00
CA PHE A 56 26.18 21.78 -17.81
C PHE A 56 25.26 21.80 -16.58
N ARG A 57 24.48 20.74 -16.35
CA ARG A 57 23.66 20.60 -15.15
C ARG A 57 24.50 20.55 -13.87
N GLU A 58 25.59 19.78 -13.86
CA GLU A 58 26.48 19.65 -12.71
C GLU A 58 27.10 21.00 -12.32
N LEU A 59 27.57 21.78 -13.30
CA LEU A 59 28.06 23.13 -13.07
C LEU A 59 26.96 24.05 -12.52
N LEU A 60 25.74 23.96 -13.07
CA LEU A 60 24.61 24.76 -12.61
C LEU A 60 24.17 24.45 -11.18
N LEU A 61 24.35 23.22 -10.69
CA LEU A 61 24.10 22.89 -9.28
C LEU A 61 25.05 23.65 -8.35
N GLY A 62 26.28 23.92 -8.79
CA GLY A 62 27.28 24.76 -8.14
C GLY A 62 27.04 26.28 -8.27
N GLY A 63 26.02 26.69 -9.03
CA GLY A 63 25.62 28.08 -9.24
C GLY A 63 25.81 28.56 -10.68
N CYS A 64 25.09 29.61 -11.07
CA CYS A 64 25.11 30.12 -12.45
C CYS A 64 26.51 30.54 -12.93
N ALA A 65 27.30 31.17 -12.04
CA ALA A 65 28.66 31.61 -12.37
C ALA A 65 29.61 30.46 -12.74
N ALA A 66 29.40 29.26 -12.18
CA ALA A 66 30.20 28.08 -12.50
C ALA A 66 29.92 27.55 -13.91
N ALA A 67 28.81 27.95 -14.53
CA ALA A 67 28.38 27.51 -15.85
C ALA A 67 28.47 28.60 -16.94
N ASP A 68 29.09 29.76 -16.65
CA ASP A 68 29.09 30.95 -17.51
C ASP A 68 29.60 30.69 -18.94
N GLU A 69 30.66 29.90 -19.09
CA GLU A 69 31.25 29.55 -20.39
C GLU A 69 30.26 28.77 -21.29
N LEU A 70 29.60 27.76 -20.72
CA LEU A 70 28.57 26.96 -21.41
C LEU A 70 27.27 27.76 -21.64
N LEU A 71 26.93 28.68 -20.73
CA LEU A 71 25.83 29.62 -20.91
C LEU A 71 26.09 30.59 -22.08
N GLU A 72 27.35 30.98 -22.33
CA GLU A 72 27.73 31.76 -23.50
C GLU A 72 27.64 30.94 -24.78
N GLU A 73 28.11 29.69 -24.76
CA GLU A 73 28.02 28.78 -25.90
C GLU A 73 26.57 28.53 -26.33
N LEU A 74 25.67 28.23 -25.38
CA LEU A 74 24.23 28.11 -25.61
C LEU A 74 23.60 29.38 -26.19
N SER A 75 24.12 30.56 -25.81
CA SER A 75 23.62 31.85 -26.32
C SER A 75 24.17 32.24 -27.71
N ARG A 76 25.32 31.68 -28.12
CA ARG A 76 25.98 31.95 -29.41
C ARG A 76 25.54 31.00 -30.52
N GLY A 77 25.01 29.83 -30.20
CA GLY A 77 24.59 28.84 -31.20
C GLY A 77 23.34 29.29 -31.98
N GLU A 78 23.45 29.41 -33.31
CA GLU A 78 22.32 29.62 -34.24
C GLU A 78 21.35 28.41 -34.34
N HIS A 79 21.36 27.46 -33.39
CA HIS A 79 20.65 26.20 -33.52
C HIS A 79 19.43 26.12 -32.60
N TRP A 80 18.26 26.29 -33.21
CA TRP A 80 16.93 26.01 -32.68
C TRP A 80 16.76 24.57 -32.11
N SER A 81 17.74 23.68 -32.26
CA SER A 81 17.71 22.28 -31.83
C SER A 81 17.89 22.07 -30.32
N GLY A 82 18.42 23.04 -29.57
CA GLY A 82 18.66 22.88 -28.12
C GLY A 82 17.39 22.64 -27.29
N LYS A 83 16.28 23.30 -27.64
CA LYS A 83 14.98 23.09 -26.97
C LYS A 83 14.34 21.76 -27.34
N GLU A 84 14.55 21.29 -28.57
CA GLU A 84 14.12 19.95 -29.03
C GLU A 84 14.95 18.84 -28.37
N GLN A 85 16.20 19.11 -28.03
CA GLN A 85 17.11 18.19 -27.36
C GLN A 85 16.92 18.15 -25.84
N CYS A 86 16.73 19.31 -25.20
CA CYS A 86 16.66 19.44 -23.75
C CYS A 86 15.86 20.65 -23.28
N GLU A 87 14.54 20.52 -23.24
CA GLU A 87 13.65 21.62 -22.85
C GLU A 87 13.93 22.17 -21.44
N LEU A 88 14.14 21.28 -20.46
CA LEU A 88 14.39 21.65 -19.07
C LEU A 88 15.79 22.23 -18.83
N GLY A 89 16.80 21.75 -19.55
CA GLY A 89 18.15 22.31 -19.50
C GLY A 89 18.23 23.69 -20.12
N VAL A 90 17.53 23.92 -21.24
CA VAL A 90 17.37 25.27 -21.81
C VAL A 90 16.62 26.18 -20.84
N ALA A 91 15.55 25.69 -20.20
CA ALA A 91 14.82 26.47 -19.20
C ALA A 91 15.72 26.87 -18.01
N ALA A 92 16.53 25.95 -17.50
CA ALA A 92 17.50 26.23 -16.44
C ALA A 92 18.59 27.24 -16.89
N ALA A 93 19.12 27.08 -18.10
CA ALA A 93 20.09 28.02 -18.68
C ALA A 93 19.51 29.45 -18.78
N CYS A 94 18.29 29.54 -19.32
CA CYS A 94 17.58 30.80 -19.47
C CYS A 94 17.37 31.48 -18.12
N LEU A 95 16.90 30.74 -17.11
CA LEU A 95 16.66 31.25 -15.76
C LEU A 95 17.93 31.78 -15.07
N CYS A 96 19.11 31.26 -15.41
CA CYS A 96 20.36 31.77 -14.85
C CYS A 96 20.72 33.20 -15.29
N LYS A 97 20.26 33.63 -16.47
CA LYS A 97 20.49 34.99 -16.98
C LYS A 97 19.23 35.86 -16.94
N ALA A 98 18.07 35.28 -16.62
CA ALA A 98 16.78 35.95 -16.65
C ALA A 98 16.58 36.90 -15.46
N HIS A 99 15.88 37.99 -15.71
CA HIS A 99 15.20 38.74 -14.67
C HIS A 99 13.86 38.09 -14.30
N ALA A 100 13.27 38.48 -13.16
CA ALA A 100 11.98 37.93 -12.72
C ALA A 100 10.86 38.07 -13.78
N THR A 101 10.85 39.18 -14.53
CA THR A 101 9.90 39.43 -15.64
C THR A 101 10.10 38.51 -16.84
N GLU A 102 11.26 37.87 -16.98
CA GLU A 102 11.61 36.99 -18.11
C GLU A 102 11.42 35.51 -17.77
N ALA A 103 11.26 35.16 -16.49
CA ALA A 103 11.14 33.78 -16.02
C ALA A 103 10.02 33.00 -16.73
N LYS A 104 8.90 33.66 -17.05
CA LYS A 104 7.74 33.05 -17.73
C LYS A 104 8.08 32.60 -19.15
N LEU A 105 8.99 33.29 -19.83
CA LEU A 105 9.46 32.91 -21.15
C LEU A 105 10.38 31.68 -21.07
N CYS A 106 11.23 31.61 -20.05
CA CYS A 106 12.17 30.51 -19.86
C CYS A 106 11.49 29.16 -19.65
N ILE A 107 10.41 29.10 -18.87
CA ILE A 107 9.72 27.84 -18.54
C ILE A 107 8.51 27.54 -19.43
N ARG A 108 8.35 28.27 -20.55
CA ARG A 108 7.19 28.11 -21.44
C ARG A 108 7.17 26.72 -22.10
N GLY A 109 6.14 25.94 -21.78
CA GLY A 109 5.94 24.56 -22.26
C GLY A 109 6.28 23.49 -21.21
N VAL A 110 6.92 23.89 -20.11
CA VAL A 110 7.33 23.01 -19.02
C VAL A 110 6.24 22.97 -17.94
N SER A 111 5.67 21.80 -17.69
CA SER A 111 4.73 21.56 -16.57
C SER A 111 5.44 21.57 -15.21
N LEU A 112 4.73 21.88 -14.13
CA LEU A 112 5.30 21.82 -12.78
C LEU A 112 5.69 20.41 -12.39
N GLN A 113 4.92 19.40 -12.80
CA GLN A 113 5.28 17.99 -12.56
C GLN A 113 6.67 17.65 -13.13
N ARG A 114 6.98 18.12 -14.35
CA ARG A 114 8.32 17.96 -14.96
C ARG A 114 9.41 18.73 -14.22
N MET A 115 9.11 19.93 -13.70
CA MET A 115 10.04 20.69 -12.86
C MET A 115 10.31 20.03 -11.49
N LEU A 116 9.30 19.39 -10.89
CA LEU A 116 9.45 18.57 -9.69
C LEU A 116 10.16 17.24 -9.99
N ALA A 117 10.07 16.76 -11.24
CA ALA A 117 10.65 15.52 -11.70
C ALA A 117 12.14 15.64 -12.10
N THR A 118 12.65 16.84 -12.36
CA THR A 118 13.99 16.98 -12.93
C THR A 118 15.07 17.24 -11.88
N ARG A 119 16.33 16.91 -12.22
CA ARG A 119 17.54 17.36 -11.48
C ARG A 119 18.02 18.73 -11.93
N TRP A 120 17.48 19.29 -13.01
CA TRP A 120 17.76 20.67 -13.37
C TRP A 120 17.30 21.58 -12.22
N PRO A 121 18.13 22.54 -11.77
CA PRO A 121 17.81 23.38 -10.60
C PRO A 121 16.73 24.44 -10.92
N VAL A 122 15.74 24.14 -11.76
CA VAL A 122 14.71 25.08 -12.24
C VAL A 122 13.96 25.74 -11.09
N LEU A 123 13.47 24.94 -10.13
CA LEU A 123 12.75 25.46 -8.96
C LEU A 123 13.66 26.28 -8.02
N LYS A 124 14.93 25.86 -7.87
CA LYS A 124 15.94 26.62 -7.10
C LYS A 124 16.24 27.97 -7.76
N LEU A 125 16.38 27.99 -9.09
CA LEU A 125 16.61 29.22 -9.85
C LEU A 125 15.41 30.16 -9.78
N LEU A 126 14.18 29.63 -9.91
CA LEU A 126 12.96 30.41 -9.68
C LEU A 126 12.88 30.95 -8.24
N ALA A 127 13.27 30.16 -7.25
CA ALA A 127 13.35 30.60 -5.86
C ALA A 127 14.37 31.72 -5.63
N ASN A 128 15.48 31.75 -6.39
CA ASN A 128 16.46 32.83 -6.32
C ASN A 128 15.97 34.12 -7.01
N LEU A 129 15.12 33.99 -8.03
CA LEU A 129 14.47 35.12 -8.68
C LEU A 129 13.31 35.69 -7.87
N GLN A 130 12.70 34.87 -7.01
CA GLN A 130 11.65 35.29 -6.08
C GLN A 130 12.23 36.28 -5.06
N LYS A 131 11.83 37.55 -5.19
CA LYS A 131 12.23 38.61 -4.25
C LYS A 131 11.00 38.97 -3.43
N PRO A 132 11.08 38.96 -2.09
CA PRO A 132 10.01 39.51 -1.27
C PRO A 132 9.82 40.97 -1.68
N ALA A 133 8.63 41.35 -2.16
CA ALA A 133 8.35 42.74 -2.44
C ALA A 133 8.60 43.58 -1.17
N ALA A 134 9.37 44.67 -1.29
CA ALA A 134 9.73 45.55 -0.18
C ALA A 134 8.53 46.30 0.43
N THR A 135 7.34 46.16 -0.16
CA THR A 135 6.09 46.78 0.24
C THR A 135 4.98 45.73 0.24
N ALA A 136 4.21 45.66 1.33
CA ALA A 136 3.06 44.76 1.49
C ALA A 136 2.06 44.94 0.32
N HIS A 137 2.14 44.07 -0.68
CA HIS A 137 1.15 43.98 -1.75
C HIS A 137 -0.08 43.19 -1.28
N GLU A 138 -1.22 43.39 -1.94
CA GLU A 138 -2.46 42.62 -1.75
C GLU A 138 -2.23 41.09 -1.79
N SER A 139 -1.18 40.63 -2.47
CA SER A 139 -0.77 39.23 -2.59
C SER A 139 -0.07 38.65 -1.35
N SER A 140 0.39 39.47 -0.41
CA SER A 140 1.02 39.05 0.85
C SER A 140 0.02 38.60 1.90
N CYS A 141 -1.23 39.05 1.79
CA CYS A 141 -2.29 38.83 2.77
C CYS A 141 -2.00 39.41 4.16
N SER A 142 -0.95 40.22 4.29
CA SER A 142 -0.53 40.78 5.57
C SER A 142 -1.57 41.76 6.09
N GLY A 143 -1.95 41.63 7.36
CA GLY A 143 -3.03 42.42 7.96
C GLY A 143 -4.45 42.12 7.45
N LEU A 144 -4.65 41.11 6.59
CA LEU A 144 -5.99 40.64 6.26
C LEU A 144 -6.66 40.04 7.50
N GLN A 145 -7.76 40.65 7.93
CA GLN A 145 -8.57 40.09 9.00
C GLN A 145 -9.23 38.80 8.55
N HIS A 146 -8.99 37.74 9.31
CA HIS A 146 -9.67 36.47 9.15
C HIS A 146 -10.16 36.00 10.52
N PRO A 147 -11.42 35.52 10.65
CA PRO A 147 -12.04 35.19 11.94
C PRO A 147 -11.36 34.04 12.70
N SER A 148 -10.56 33.21 12.00
CA SER A 148 -9.93 32.02 12.57
C SER A 148 -8.54 31.69 12.01
N LEU A 149 -7.88 32.64 11.32
CA LEU A 149 -6.53 32.45 10.75
C LEU A 149 -5.71 33.70 10.97
N ASN A 150 -4.41 33.52 11.19
CA ASN A 150 -3.46 34.60 11.20
C ASN A 150 -2.49 34.38 10.02
N TRP A 151 -2.64 35.19 8.97
CA TRP A 151 -1.82 35.07 7.76
C TRP A 151 -0.37 35.46 7.98
N ASP A 152 -0.11 36.41 8.88
CA ASP A 152 1.25 36.84 9.21
C ASP A 152 2.02 35.74 9.96
N LEU A 153 1.36 35.09 10.93
CA LEU A 153 1.92 33.92 11.62
C LEU A 153 2.16 32.76 10.64
N TRP A 154 1.20 32.49 9.77
CA TRP A 154 1.35 31.41 8.78
C TRP A 154 2.53 31.69 7.83
N LEU A 155 2.71 32.93 7.39
CA LEU A 155 3.85 33.32 6.55
C LEU A 155 5.20 33.10 7.25
N GLU A 156 5.29 33.42 8.54
CA GLU A 156 6.48 33.17 9.36
C GLU A 156 6.83 31.67 9.41
N GLN A 157 5.84 30.82 9.69
CA GLN A 157 6.02 29.36 9.77
C GLN A 157 6.46 28.75 8.44
N VAL A 158 5.83 29.15 7.32
CA VAL A 158 6.22 28.65 5.98
C VAL A 158 7.64 29.11 5.61
N THR A 159 8.01 30.34 5.97
CA THR A 159 9.35 30.87 5.71
C THR A 159 10.40 30.08 6.46
N ALA A 160 10.19 29.85 7.75
CA ALA A 160 11.11 29.07 8.56
C ALA A 160 11.20 27.61 8.09
N TYR A 161 10.07 26.99 7.69
CA TYR A 161 10.07 25.68 7.05
C TYR A 161 10.93 25.66 5.77
N ALA A 162 10.73 26.64 4.88
CA ALA A 162 11.40 26.70 3.58
C ALA A 162 12.92 26.92 3.68
N GLU A 163 13.38 27.57 4.75
CA GLU A 163 14.80 27.81 5.01
C GLU A 163 15.54 26.55 5.48
N VAL A 164 14.87 25.71 6.29
CA VAL A 164 15.49 24.52 6.90
C VAL A 164 15.30 23.26 6.06
N ALA A 165 14.17 23.12 5.35
CA ALA A 165 13.82 21.87 4.67
C ALA A 165 14.84 21.45 3.60
N ALA A 166 15.42 22.40 2.87
CA ALA A 166 16.35 22.08 1.78
C ALA A 166 17.73 21.60 2.26
N SER A 167 18.24 22.15 3.38
CA SER A 167 19.53 21.71 3.96
C SER A 167 19.39 20.34 4.62
N TRP A 168 18.30 20.12 5.35
CA TRP A 168 17.99 18.82 5.97
C TRP A 168 17.97 17.68 4.94
N LEU A 169 17.29 17.88 3.81
CA LEU A 169 17.19 16.88 2.73
C LEU A 169 18.53 16.56 2.03
N GLN A 170 19.57 17.36 2.27
CA GLN A 170 20.90 17.14 1.70
C GLN A 170 21.84 16.37 2.64
N GLY A 171 21.34 15.93 3.80
CA GLY A 171 22.06 15.00 4.68
C GLY A 171 22.61 15.60 5.97
N ASP A 172 22.19 16.81 6.35
CA ASP A 172 22.41 17.35 7.69
C ASP A 172 21.39 16.71 8.66
N PHE A 173 21.75 15.60 9.30
CA PHE A 173 20.85 14.81 10.16
C PHE A 173 21.16 14.95 11.65
N GLU A 174 20.21 15.54 12.40
CA GLU A 174 19.81 15.15 13.76
C GLU A 174 18.30 15.52 13.90
N ASP A 175 17.41 14.54 13.70
CA ASP A 175 15.93 14.60 13.76
C ASP A 175 15.21 15.66 12.88
N PRO A 176 13.96 15.38 12.41
CA PRO A 176 13.15 16.41 11.78
C PRO A 176 12.88 17.52 12.82
N PRO A 177 13.21 18.78 12.54
CA PRO A 177 13.00 19.85 13.50
C PRO A 177 11.50 20.03 13.78
N ALA A 178 11.12 20.28 15.04
CA ALA A 178 9.72 20.45 15.49
C ALA A 178 8.90 21.48 14.66
N ILE A 179 9.60 22.34 13.93
CA ILE A 179 9.02 23.28 12.97
C ILE A 179 8.31 22.59 11.79
N LEU A 180 8.76 21.40 11.39
CA LEU A 180 8.14 20.59 10.33
C LEU A 180 6.73 20.15 10.73
N ASP A 181 6.61 19.57 11.92
CA ASP A 181 5.32 19.07 12.44
C ASP A 181 4.36 20.24 12.66
N THR A 182 4.86 21.34 13.20
CA THR A 182 4.09 22.56 13.44
C THR A 182 3.57 23.14 12.12
N ALA A 183 4.45 23.35 11.13
CA ALA A 183 4.08 23.91 9.84
C ALA A 183 3.11 22.99 9.08
N THR A 184 3.28 21.67 9.16
CA THR A 184 2.37 20.70 8.52
C THR A 184 0.98 20.71 9.18
N ALA A 185 0.92 20.75 10.52
CA ALA A 185 -0.34 20.84 11.25
C ALA A 185 -1.10 22.14 10.96
N GLU A 186 -0.40 23.27 10.90
CA GLU A 186 -1.00 24.55 10.54
C GLU A 186 -1.45 24.59 9.07
N ALA A 187 -0.66 24.02 8.15
CA ALA A 187 -1.02 23.87 6.74
C ALA A 187 -2.32 23.08 6.58
N ASN A 188 -2.49 21.98 7.32
CA ASN A 188 -3.74 21.22 7.38
C ASN A 188 -4.91 22.12 7.80
N GLY A 189 -4.70 22.94 8.83
CA GLY A 189 -5.70 23.89 9.32
C GLY A 189 -6.08 24.98 8.31
N VAL A 190 -5.17 25.43 7.44
CA VAL A 190 -5.44 26.40 6.37
C VAL A 190 -6.18 25.73 5.20
N VAL A 191 -5.69 24.57 4.74
CA VAL A 191 -6.33 23.81 3.66
C VAL A 191 -7.76 23.43 4.04
N TRP A 192 -7.96 23.03 5.30
CA TRP A 192 -9.29 22.77 5.83
C TRP A 192 -10.23 23.98 5.68
N LYS A 193 -9.81 25.15 6.19
CA LYS A 193 -10.60 26.39 6.16
C LYS A 193 -10.90 26.89 4.75
N SER A 194 -10.00 26.63 3.79
CA SER A 194 -10.21 26.96 2.37
C SER A 194 -11.43 26.26 1.73
N SER A 195 -11.95 25.24 2.41
CA SER A 195 -13.11 24.48 2.00
C SER A 195 -14.26 24.51 3.02
N SER A 196 -14.14 25.33 4.07
CA SER A 196 -15.12 25.37 5.17
C SER A 196 -16.39 26.14 4.82
N GLY A 197 -17.54 25.49 5.04
CA GLY A 197 -18.87 26.10 4.90
C GLY A 197 -19.32 26.92 6.11
N ALA A 198 -18.52 27.02 7.17
CA ALA A 198 -18.85 27.82 8.36
C ALA A 198 -19.00 29.30 7.99
N ILE A 199 -19.89 30.03 8.66
CA ILE A 199 -20.18 31.44 8.37
C ILE A 199 -19.70 32.31 9.54
N ALA A 200 -18.92 33.35 9.23
CA ALA A 200 -18.48 34.37 10.17
C ALA A 200 -18.71 35.75 9.55
N GLU A 201 -19.37 36.64 10.29
CA GLU A 201 -19.72 37.99 9.83
C GLU A 201 -20.42 38.03 8.46
N GLY A 202 -21.30 37.05 8.21
CA GLY A 202 -22.08 36.96 6.97
C GLY A 202 -21.34 36.46 5.73
N ARG A 203 -20.07 36.03 5.85
CA ARG A 203 -19.27 35.39 4.79
C ARG A 203 -18.83 33.98 5.20
N ARG A 204 -18.68 33.07 4.24
CA ARG A 204 -18.16 31.72 4.51
C ARG A 204 -16.67 31.79 4.89
N ILE A 205 -16.20 30.93 5.79
CA ILE A 205 -14.78 30.81 6.14
C ILE A 205 -13.96 30.46 4.89
N ALA A 206 -14.48 29.64 3.97
CA ALA A 206 -13.84 29.40 2.68
C ALA A 206 -13.68 30.70 1.86
N GLU A 207 -14.68 31.60 1.88
CA GLU A 207 -14.59 32.89 1.18
C GLU A 207 -13.57 33.82 1.84
N TRP A 208 -13.54 33.87 3.18
CA TRP A 208 -12.52 34.58 3.93
C TRP A 208 -11.12 34.04 3.63
N THR A 209 -10.97 32.72 3.57
CA THR A 209 -9.67 32.08 3.29
C THR A 209 -9.25 32.33 1.84
N ALA A 210 -10.20 32.27 0.89
CA ALA A 210 -9.97 32.53 -0.54
C ALA A 210 -9.49 33.97 -0.84
N MET A 211 -9.61 34.89 0.12
CA MET A 211 -8.99 36.22 0.03
C MET A 211 -7.45 36.16 0.00
N CYS A 212 -6.85 35.03 0.39
CA CYS A 212 -5.41 34.80 0.34
C CYS A 212 -5.01 33.58 -0.51
N PRO A 213 -5.09 33.66 -1.86
CA PRO A 213 -4.83 32.53 -2.73
C PRO A 213 -3.39 32.00 -2.64
N LEU A 214 -2.39 32.86 -2.44
CA LEU A 214 -0.98 32.45 -2.33
C LEU A 214 -0.65 31.81 -0.97
N GLY A 215 -1.28 32.26 0.11
CA GLY A 215 -1.17 31.62 1.42
C GLY A 215 -1.83 30.24 1.46
N ILE A 216 -2.97 30.07 0.75
CA ILE A 216 -3.56 28.75 0.51
C ILE A 216 -2.61 27.86 -0.29
N LEU A 217 -2.02 28.37 -1.37
CA LEU A 217 -1.08 27.62 -2.20
C LEU A 217 0.14 27.16 -1.40
N ALA A 218 0.71 28.04 -0.57
CA ALA A 218 1.78 27.70 0.35
C ALA A 218 1.36 26.58 1.32
N ALA A 219 0.14 26.63 1.85
CA ALA A 219 -0.41 25.55 2.70
C ALA A 219 -0.56 24.23 1.94
N TYR A 220 -1.02 24.22 0.69
CA TYR A 220 -1.06 23.00 -0.11
C TYR A 220 0.34 22.43 -0.38
N ALA A 221 1.34 23.28 -0.65
CA ALA A 221 2.71 22.85 -0.91
C ALA A 221 3.39 22.31 0.36
N VAL A 222 3.30 23.00 1.50
CA VAL A 222 3.84 22.52 2.79
C VAL A 222 3.14 21.24 3.24
N ARG A 223 1.81 21.18 3.10
CA ARG A 223 1.04 19.96 3.39
C ARG A 223 1.49 18.79 2.50
N ALA A 224 1.64 19.01 1.20
CA ALA A 224 2.11 17.97 0.28
C ALA A 224 3.51 17.49 0.66
N ALA A 225 4.42 18.39 1.01
CA ALA A 225 5.76 18.04 1.48
C ALA A 225 5.72 17.22 2.79
N GLY A 226 4.92 17.64 3.78
CA GLY A 226 4.74 16.89 5.03
C GLY A 226 4.13 15.50 4.82
N LEU A 227 3.19 15.34 3.88
CA LEU A 227 2.62 14.03 3.54
C LEU A 227 3.61 13.11 2.85
N VAL A 228 4.46 13.65 1.96
CA VAL A 228 5.55 12.89 1.32
C VAL A 228 6.55 12.38 2.36
N LEU A 229 6.85 13.18 3.39
CA LEU A 229 7.74 12.79 4.48
C LEU A 229 7.12 11.80 5.46
N GLY A 230 5.80 11.87 5.67
CA GLY A 230 5.06 11.02 6.60
C GLY A 230 4.67 9.64 6.07
N HIS A 231 5.19 9.20 4.93
CA HIS A 231 4.86 7.89 4.32
C HIS A 231 3.36 7.65 4.01
N VAL A 232 2.53 8.70 3.94
CA VAL A 232 1.09 8.54 3.65
C VAL A 232 0.85 8.68 2.16
N ASP A 233 0.22 7.67 1.53
CA ASP A 233 -0.19 7.78 0.12
C ASP A 233 -1.40 8.70 0.00
N VAL A 234 -1.11 9.96 -0.34
CA VAL A 234 -2.13 10.99 -0.52
C VAL A 234 -1.97 11.67 -1.86
N TYR A 235 -1.77 10.88 -2.91
CA TYR A 235 -1.73 11.37 -4.29
C TYR A 235 -2.85 12.34 -4.62
N ARG A 236 -4.11 12.14 -4.19
CA ARG A 236 -5.16 13.12 -4.51
C ARG A 236 -4.88 14.49 -3.91
N ILE A 237 -4.23 14.57 -2.75
CA ILE A 237 -3.86 15.85 -2.13
C ILE A 237 -2.59 16.41 -2.76
N VAL A 238 -1.59 15.58 -3.03
CA VAL A 238 -0.35 16.00 -3.72
C VAL A 238 -0.66 16.43 -5.15
N GLN A 239 -1.46 15.68 -5.89
CA GLN A 239 -1.98 16.01 -7.22
C GLN A 239 -2.82 17.27 -7.17
N ARG A 240 -3.78 17.41 -6.24
CA ARG A 240 -4.56 18.64 -6.11
C ARG A 240 -3.67 19.84 -5.77
N ALA A 241 -2.65 19.65 -4.94
CA ALA A 241 -1.65 20.67 -4.63
C ALA A 241 -0.84 21.06 -5.86
N ILE A 242 -0.39 20.08 -6.66
CA ILE A 242 0.30 20.29 -7.94
C ILE A 242 -0.62 20.99 -8.93
N GLU A 243 -1.87 20.54 -9.12
CA GLU A 243 -2.87 21.17 -10.00
C GLU A 243 -3.19 22.61 -9.57
N THR A 244 -3.33 22.85 -8.26
CA THR A 244 -3.54 24.18 -7.69
C THR A 244 -2.33 25.07 -7.93
N ALA A 245 -1.13 24.53 -7.74
CA ALA A 245 0.12 25.22 -8.03
C ALA A 245 0.27 25.52 -9.53
N GLU A 246 -0.03 24.57 -10.41
CA GLU A 246 -0.01 24.74 -11.86
C GLU A 246 -1.01 25.80 -12.32
N SER A 247 -2.22 25.79 -11.77
CA SER A 247 -3.21 26.83 -12.02
C SER A 247 -2.72 28.20 -11.55
N ALA A 248 -2.05 28.28 -10.40
CA ALA A 248 -1.50 29.54 -9.90
C ALA A 248 -0.26 30.00 -10.70
N MET A 249 0.54 29.07 -11.24
CA MET A 249 1.69 29.39 -12.10
C MET A 249 1.28 30.09 -13.40
N ALA A 250 -0.01 30.12 -13.77
CA ALA A 250 -0.52 31.00 -14.82
C ALA A 250 -0.16 32.49 -14.55
N SER A 251 -0.06 32.88 -13.27
CA SER A 251 0.40 34.18 -12.77
C SER A 251 1.78 34.08 -12.09
N LEU A 252 2.78 33.58 -12.81
CA LEU A 252 4.16 33.44 -12.31
C LEU A 252 4.72 34.73 -11.68
N GLU A 253 4.45 35.89 -12.28
CA GLU A 253 4.89 37.21 -11.77
C GLU A 253 4.38 37.46 -10.35
N GLY A 254 3.10 37.15 -10.08
CA GLY A 254 2.50 37.31 -8.76
C GLY A 254 3.13 36.40 -7.69
N ILE A 255 3.64 35.23 -8.07
CA ILE A 255 4.38 34.33 -7.17
C ILE A 255 5.79 34.88 -6.92
N LEU A 256 6.48 35.33 -7.97
CA LEU A 256 7.86 35.86 -7.87
C LEU A 256 7.95 37.15 -7.04
N GLU A 257 6.88 37.95 -7.02
CA GLU A 257 6.76 39.17 -6.22
C GLU A 257 6.14 38.93 -4.83
N SER A 258 5.72 37.69 -4.56
CA SER A 258 5.08 37.32 -3.30
C SER A 258 6.10 37.16 -2.16
N PRO A 259 5.74 37.48 -0.91
CA PRO A 259 6.53 37.07 0.24
C PRO A 259 6.42 35.56 0.54
N TRP A 260 5.41 34.86 0.01
CA TRP A 260 5.24 33.42 0.23
C TRP A 260 6.34 32.63 -0.50
N PRO A 261 7.17 31.83 0.19
CA PRO A 261 8.35 31.17 -0.40
C PRO A 261 7.99 29.89 -1.18
N ILE A 262 6.98 29.96 -2.04
CA ILE A 262 6.39 28.82 -2.76
C ILE A 262 7.44 28.03 -3.54
N PHE A 263 8.35 28.69 -4.26
CA PHE A 263 9.38 27.98 -5.03
C PHE A 263 10.44 27.32 -4.15
N LYS A 264 10.73 27.87 -2.97
CA LYS A 264 11.62 27.22 -2.00
C LYS A 264 10.99 25.94 -1.43
N VAL A 265 9.69 25.98 -1.11
CA VAL A 265 8.94 24.80 -0.65
C VAL A 265 8.86 23.74 -1.75
N LEU A 266 8.53 24.13 -2.99
CA LEU A 266 8.51 23.21 -4.13
C LEU A 266 9.90 22.66 -4.45
N HIS A 267 10.96 23.45 -4.27
CA HIS A 267 12.33 22.96 -4.40
C HIS A 267 12.66 21.92 -3.32
N ALA A 268 12.25 22.13 -2.06
CA ALA A 268 12.39 21.11 -1.04
C ALA A 268 11.68 19.81 -1.43
N MET A 269 10.45 19.90 -1.97
CA MET A 269 9.75 18.72 -2.51
C MET A 269 10.52 18.06 -3.67
N SER A 270 11.12 18.83 -4.58
CA SER A 270 11.91 18.25 -5.69
C SER A 270 13.16 17.52 -5.21
N LEU A 271 13.73 17.91 -4.06
CA LEU A 271 14.87 17.21 -3.44
C LEU A 271 14.46 15.86 -2.82
N MET A 272 13.18 15.66 -2.48
CA MET A 272 12.64 14.39 -1.97
C MET A 272 12.44 13.34 -3.09
N LYS A 273 12.79 13.65 -4.35
CA LYS A 273 12.53 12.80 -5.52
C LYS A 273 13.51 11.63 -5.67
N ARG A 274 12.96 10.45 -5.95
CA ARG A 274 13.65 9.30 -6.53
C ARG A 274 13.93 9.52 -8.05
N THR A 275 15.19 9.61 -8.54
CA THR A 275 15.54 9.69 -10.00
C THR A 275 16.45 8.56 -10.53
N PHE A 276 16.31 8.14 -11.80
CA PHE A 276 17.14 7.07 -12.42
C PHE A 276 18.66 7.20 -12.22
N HIS A 277 19.16 8.41 -12.00
CA HIS A 277 20.59 8.72 -11.97
C HIS A 277 21.17 8.92 -10.57
N ASP A 278 20.34 8.77 -9.53
CA ASP A 278 20.85 8.45 -8.19
C ASP A 278 21.50 7.06 -8.16
N LEU A 279 21.19 6.24 -9.17
CA LEU A 279 21.83 4.96 -9.36
C LEU A 279 23.25 5.15 -9.86
N GLN A 280 24.17 4.43 -9.22
CA GLN A 280 25.51 4.23 -9.75
C GLN A 280 25.50 3.28 -10.98
N LEU A 281 24.39 2.58 -11.20
CA LEU A 281 24.13 1.74 -12.37
C LEU A 281 23.40 2.56 -13.44
N SER A 282 23.76 2.34 -14.70
CA SER A 282 23.08 2.96 -15.83
C SER A 282 21.72 2.29 -16.09
N PRO A 283 20.74 2.99 -16.70
CA PRO A 283 19.50 2.35 -17.16
C PRO A 283 19.75 1.16 -18.09
N GLN A 284 20.84 1.18 -18.86
CA GLN A 284 21.25 0.07 -19.73
C GLN A 284 21.63 -1.18 -18.93
N ASP A 285 22.16 -1.02 -17.71
CA ASP A 285 22.39 -2.15 -16.79
C ASP A 285 21.08 -2.84 -16.37
N LEU A 286 19.93 -2.16 -16.49
CA LEU A 286 18.60 -2.75 -16.26
C LEU A 286 18.04 -3.47 -17.50
N GLU A 287 18.58 -3.21 -18.70
CA GLU A 287 18.08 -3.77 -19.96
C GLU A 287 19.01 -4.82 -20.57
N ALA A 288 20.28 -4.83 -20.18
CA ALA A 288 21.28 -5.74 -20.72
C ALA A 288 21.04 -7.18 -20.25
N SER A 289 20.82 -8.07 -21.21
CA SER A 289 20.85 -9.51 -21.02
C SER A 289 22.28 -10.02 -21.21
N GLY A 290 22.98 -10.30 -20.10
CA GLY A 290 24.31 -10.93 -20.08
C GLY A 290 25.47 -9.98 -19.72
N VAL A 291 26.62 -10.55 -19.30
CA VAL A 291 27.70 -9.84 -18.58
C VAL A 291 28.52 -8.85 -19.46
N ALA A 292 28.51 -8.99 -20.79
CA ALA A 292 29.37 -8.21 -21.68
C ALA A 292 28.79 -6.82 -21.95
N GLY A 293 29.33 -5.78 -21.30
CA GLY A 293 28.94 -4.38 -21.53
C GLY A 293 28.46 -3.62 -20.27
N HIS A 294 28.45 -4.25 -19.10
CA HIS A 294 28.02 -3.62 -17.85
C HIS A 294 29.08 -2.69 -17.23
N SER A 295 28.63 -1.79 -16.36
CA SER A 295 29.50 -0.89 -15.59
C SER A 295 30.46 -1.63 -14.64
N ASP A 296 31.53 -0.95 -14.21
CA ASP A 296 32.47 -1.49 -13.20
C ASP A 296 31.76 -1.77 -11.86
N ILE A 297 30.79 -0.95 -11.49
CA ILE A 297 30.01 -1.10 -10.26
C ILE A 297 29.13 -2.35 -10.32
N TRP A 298 28.49 -2.60 -11.47
CA TRP A 298 27.79 -3.87 -11.71
C TRP A 298 28.75 -5.06 -11.58
N THR A 299 29.91 -4.99 -12.24
CA THR A 299 30.90 -6.07 -12.25
C THR A 299 31.40 -6.40 -10.85
N ARG A 300 31.74 -5.37 -10.05
CA ARG A 300 32.13 -5.55 -8.64
C ARG A 300 31.00 -6.15 -7.82
N SER A 301 29.78 -5.66 -7.97
CA SER A 301 28.61 -6.21 -7.26
C SER A 301 28.38 -7.68 -7.61
N ALA A 302 28.43 -8.02 -8.90
CA ALA A 302 28.23 -9.38 -9.38
C ALA A 302 29.30 -10.34 -8.86
N ASN A 303 30.57 -9.90 -8.79
CA ASN A 303 31.66 -10.69 -8.23
C ASN A 303 31.45 -10.97 -6.73
N THR A 304 31.04 -9.96 -5.95
CA THR A 304 30.73 -10.13 -4.52
C THR A 304 29.59 -11.13 -4.31
N LEU A 305 28.50 -11.02 -5.10
CA LEU A 305 27.35 -11.94 -5.01
C LEU A 305 27.71 -13.37 -5.41
N ARG A 306 28.47 -13.57 -6.50
CA ARG A 306 28.94 -14.91 -6.90
C ARG A 306 29.83 -15.55 -5.83
N SER A 307 30.76 -14.77 -5.28
CA SER A 307 31.64 -15.23 -4.21
C SER A 307 30.86 -15.65 -2.96
N ALA A 308 29.80 -14.91 -2.60
CA ALA A 308 28.87 -15.29 -1.53
C ALA A 308 28.10 -16.57 -1.85
N ALA A 309 27.57 -16.71 -3.07
CA ALA A 309 26.87 -17.91 -3.52
C ALA A 309 27.76 -19.16 -3.49
N GLU A 310 29.02 -19.06 -3.92
CA GLU A 310 30.00 -20.17 -3.87
C GLU A 310 30.30 -20.60 -2.44
N ARG A 311 30.44 -19.64 -1.50
CA ARG A 311 30.60 -19.95 -0.08
C ARG A 311 29.34 -20.60 0.49
N SER A 312 28.16 -20.09 0.14
CA SER A 312 26.87 -20.69 0.50
C SER A 312 26.79 -22.15 0.03
N GLN A 313 27.20 -22.39 -1.22
CA GLN A 313 27.16 -23.73 -1.82
C GLN A 313 28.10 -24.69 -1.08
N ARG A 314 29.31 -24.25 -0.73
CA ARG A 314 30.26 -25.06 0.04
C ARG A 314 29.81 -25.33 1.47
N ALA A 315 29.21 -24.33 2.13
CA ALA A 315 28.81 -24.44 3.52
C ALA A 315 27.48 -25.19 3.71
N ARG A 316 26.54 -25.04 2.76
CA ARG A 316 25.12 -25.42 2.93
C ARG A 316 24.53 -26.20 1.76
N GLY A 317 25.25 -26.37 0.65
CA GLY A 317 24.73 -27.05 -0.54
C GLY A 317 23.65 -26.27 -1.29
N THR A 318 23.59 -24.95 -1.13
CA THR A 318 22.67 -24.04 -1.84
C THR A 318 23.39 -22.78 -2.33
N SER A 319 22.94 -22.17 -3.42
CA SER A 319 23.51 -20.95 -4.00
C SER A 319 22.82 -19.66 -3.52
N VAL A 320 21.89 -19.76 -2.57
CA VAL A 320 21.16 -18.61 -2.04
C VAL A 320 22.13 -17.60 -1.41
N VAL A 321 21.94 -16.33 -1.75
CA VAL A 321 22.66 -15.19 -1.17
C VAL A 321 21.73 -14.44 -0.22
N VAL A 322 22.25 -13.99 0.90
CA VAL A 322 21.50 -13.22 1.90
C VAL A 322 21.96 -11.77 1.87
N LEU A 323 21.05 -10.83 1.61
CA LEU A 323 21.32 -9.40 1.47
C LEU A 323 20.72 -8.61 2.63
N THR A 324 21.45 -7.60 3.12
CA THR A 324 20.91 -6.64 4.08
C THR A 324 21.43 -5.23 3.86
N GLY A 325 20.55 -4.22 3.93
CA GLY A 325 20.87 -2.81 3.76
C GLY A 325 21.43 -2.18 5.02
N LEU A 326 22.64 -1.63 4.98
CA LEU A 326 23.31 -0.99 6.11
C LEU A 326 23.29 0.55 6.00
N PRO A 327 22.54 1.26 6.86
CA PRO A 327 22.62 2.71 6.99
C PRO A 327 23.83 3.13 7.85
N HIS A 328 24.31 4.36 7.65
CA HIS A 328 25.53 4.91 8.25
C HIS A 328 25.46 4.92 9.77
N GLN A 329 24.31 5.32 10.33
CA GLN A 329 24.05 5.34 11.77
C GLN A 329 24.21 3.96 12.42
N ARG A 330 24.09 2.87 11.65
CA ARG A 330 24.13 1.49 12.16
C ARG A 330 25.45 0.77 11.89
N VAL A 331 26.43 1.43 11.27
CA VAL A 331 27.76 0.88 10.98
C VAL A 331 28.44 0.33 12.23
N GLY A 332 28.27 1.00 13.39
CA GLY A 332 28.82 0.54 14.67
C GLY A 332 28.37 -0.86 15.10
N HIS A 333 27.18 -1.30 14.65
CA HIS A 333 26.61 -2.61 15.00
C HIS A 333 26.86 -3.69 13.95
N LEU A 334 27.65 -3.40 12.90
CA LEU A 334 27.97 -4.37 11.85
C LEU A 334 28.79 -5.55 12.40
N LEU A 335 29.70 -5.27 13.33
CA LEU A 335 30.51 -6.32 13.96
C LEU A 335 29.65 -7.32 14.74
N ASP A 336 28.60 -6.84 15.41
CA ASP A 336 27.69 -7.70 16.16
C ASP A 336 26.79 -8.52 15.23
N LEU A 337 26.40 -7.96 14.08
CA LEU A 337 25.74 -8.72 13.02
C LEU A 337 26.62 -9.88 12.55
N PHE A 338 27.91 -9.65 12.29
CA PHE A 338 28.80 -10.74 11.83
C PHE A 338 28.96 -11.84 12.87
N LYS A 339 29.18 -11.50 14.14
CA LYS A 339 29.24 -12.49 15.23
C LYS A 339 27.94 -13.30 15.34
N HIS A 340 26.80 -12.62 15.24
CA HIS A 340 25.49 -13.26 15.31
C HIS A 340 25.23 -14.16 14.10
N ALA A 341 25.53 -13.68 12.89
CA ALA A 341 25.39 -14.46 11.66
C ALA A 341 26.29 -15.69 11.64
N ASP A 342 27.49 -15.62 12.24
CA ASP A 342 28.39 -16.76 12.42
C ASP A 342 27.78 -17.79 13.37
N LYS A 343 27.28 -17.32 14.52
CA LYS A 343 26.62 -18.17 15.54
C LYS A 343 25.38 -18.90 15.00
N ILE A 344 24.55 -18.23 14.21
CA ILE A 344 23.34 -18.80 13.61
C ILE A 344 23.66 -19.57 12.30
N GLY A 345 24.84 -19.34 11.71
CA GLY A 345 25.37 -20.08 10.57
C GLY A 345 25.04 -19.50 9.19
N TYR A 346 24.60 -18.26 9.07
CA TYR A 346 24.32 -17.61 7.78
C TYR A 346 25.36 -16.55 7.37
N LEU A 347 26.52 -16.50 8.04
CA LEU A 347 27.61 -15.57 7.68
C LEU A 347 28.15 -15.79 6.26
N ALA A 348 28.33 -17.04 5.84
CA ALA A 348 28.90 -17.38 4.53
C ALA A 348 28.15 -16.76 3.32
N PRO A 349 26.81 -16.81 3.26
CA PRO A 349 26.01 -16.17 2.20
C PRO A 349 25.70 -14.69 2.45
N LEU A 350 26.08 -14.10 3.59
CA LEU A 350 25.73 -12.72 3.93
C LEU A 350 26.51 -11.71 3.06
N VAL A 351 25.78 -10.73 2.54
CA VAL A 351 26.29 -9.60 1.76
C VAL A 351 25.64 -8.31 2.26
N ILE A 352 26.46 -7.28 2.46
CA ILE A 352 26.07 -5.98 2.99
C ILE A 352 25.86 -5.01 1.83
N VAL A 353 24.69 -4.37 1.80
CA VAL A 353 24.32 -3.36 0.81
C VAL A 353 24.45 -1.97 1.45
N PRO A 354 25.43 -1.15 1.06
CA PRO A 354 25.58 0.21 1.60
C PRO A 354 24.40 1.11 1.21
N LEU A 355 23.82 1.82 2.18
CA LEU A 355 22.75 2.80 1.93
C LEU A 355 23.27 4.24 1.81
N GLU A 356 24.52 4.52 2.22
CA GLU A 356 25.24 5.75 1.92
C GLU A 356 26.66 5.48 1.35
N PRO A 357 27.25 6.44 0.61
CA PRO A 357 28.55 6.23 -0.04
C PRO A 357 29.71 5.85 0.93
N ASN A 358 29.75 6.47 2.11
CA ASN A 358 30.80 6.26 3.12
C ASN A 358 30.69 4.90 3.85
N VAL A 359 29.55 4.22 3.76
CA VAL A 359 29.33 2.92 4.40
C VAL A 359 30.18 1.84 3.73
N THR A 360 30.44 1.94 2.42
CA THR A 360 31.29 0.97 1.71
C THR A 360 32.68 0.86 2.35
N GLU A 361 33.35 2.00 2.56
CA GLU A 361 34.69 2.03 3.16
C GLU A 361 34.66 1.57 4.63
N SER A 362 33.63 2.01 5.37
CA SER A 362 33.46 1.63 6.77
C SER A 362 33.23 0.12 6.94
N CYS A 363 32.43 -0.48 6.05
CA CYS A 363 32.20 -1.91 5.98
C CYS A 363 33.52 -2.67 5.75
N SER A 364 34.32 -2.26 4.76
CA SER A 364 35.61 -2.89 4.46
C SER A 364 36.57 -2.87 5.66
N LYS A 365 36.68 -1.73 6.36
CA LYS A 365 37.53 -1.62 7.57
C LYS A 365 37.09 -2.58 8.68
N ILE A 366 35.78 -2.72 8.90
CA ILE A 366 35.23 -3.64 9.92
C ILE A 366 35.48 -5.10 9.52
N VAL A 367 35.36 -5.42 8.23
CA VAL A 367 35.64 -6.75 7.68
C VAL A 367 37.10 -7.13 7.90
N GLU A 368 38.05 -6.24 7.66
CA GLU A 368 39.48 -6.49 7.94
C GLU A 368 39.72 -6.84 9.41
N VAL A 369 39.08 -6.10 10.33
CA VAL A 369 39.18 -6.35 11.78
C VAL A 369 38.57 -7.70 12.17
N TYR A 370 37.44 -8.08 11.57
CA TYR A 370 36.77 -9.35 11.85
C TYR A 370 37.50 -10.55 11.23
N ALA A 371 37.96 -10.43 9.99
CA ALA A 371 38.72 -11.46 9.28
C ALA A 371 40.00 -11.83 10.03
N ALA A 372 40.70 -10.84 10.60
CA ALA A 372 41.90 -11.06 11.42
C ALA A 372 41.66 -11.91 12.69
N ARG A 373 40.40 -12.09 13.12
CA ARG A 373 40.01 -12.79 14.35
C ARG A 373 39.11 -14.01 14.12
N SER A 374 38.78 -14.33 12.86
CA SER A 374 37.85 -15.40 12.50
C SER A 374 38.51 -16.41 11.56
N THR A 375 37.82 -17.52 11.26
CA THR A 375 38.28 -18.55 10.32
C THR A 375 37.91 -18.24 8.86
N MET A 376 37.63 -16.97 8.53
CA MET A 376 37.25 -16.56 7.18
C MET A 376 38.48 -16.49 6.26
N PRO A 377 38.31 -16.73 4.94
CA PRO A 377 39.37 -16.54 3.96
C PRO A 377 39.96 -15.13 3.99
N GLU A 378 41.26 -14.98 3.70
CA GLU A 378 41.95 -13.68 3.68
C GLU A 378 41.36 -12.69 2.65
N ASP A 379 40.69 -13.19 1.61
CA ASP A 379 40.04 -12.42 0.54
C ASP A 379 38.52 -12.23 0.74
N TRP A 380 37.98 -12.62 1.90
CA TRP A 380 36.55 -12.50 2.16
C TRP A 380 36.12 -11.03 2.31
N SER A 381 35.25 -10.59 1.42
CA SER A 381 34.52 -9.32 1.56
C SER A 381 33.03 -9.50 1.26
N PRO A 382 32.13 -9.22 2.23
CA PRO A 382 30.69 -9.19 2.01
C PRO A 382 30.19 -7.80 1.57
N CYS A 383 31.04 -6.79 1.44
CA CYS A 383 30.58 -5.41 1.21
C CYS A 383 30.34 -5.16 -0.29
N LEU A 384 29.10 -4.82 -0.67
CA LEU A 384 28.82 -4.31 -2.02
C LEU A 384 29.35 -2.88 -2.18
N PRO A 385 29.60 -2.43 -3.42
CA PRO A 385 29.71 -1.02 -3.69
C PRO A 385 28.37 -0.31 -3.45
N PHE A 386 28.43 0.97 -3.12
CA PHE A 386 27.25 1.83 -3.03
C PHE A 386 26.48 1.87 -4.36
N LEU A 387 25.15 1.65 -4.31
CA LEU A 387 24.30 1.60 -5.51
C LEU A 387 23.37 2.81 -5.67
N SER A 388 22.79 3.33 -4.58
CA SER A 388 21.75 4.36 -4.60
C SER A 388 21.64 5.03 -3.22
N ARG A 389 21.34 6.34 -3.16
CA ARG A 389 21.08 7.06 -1.90
C ARG A 389 19.68 6.75 -1.34
N PHE A 390 18.80 6.17 -2.15
CA PHE A 390 17.48 5.73 -1.71
C PHE A 390 17.52 4.26 -1.32
N GLN A 391 17.23 3.97 -0.05
CA GLN A 391 17.28 2.62 0.52
C GLN A 391 16.50 1.59 -0.31
N GLN A 392 15.27 1.91 -0.70
CA GLN A 392 14.40 1.01 -1.43
C GLN A 392 15.00 0.62 -2.78
N ARG A 393 15.70 1.53 -3.44
CA ARG A 393 16.36 1.23 -4.71
C ARG A 393 17.61 0.42 -4.52
N ALA A 394 18.45 0.75 -3.53
CA ALA A 394 19.61 -0.05 -3.20
C ALA A 394 19.20 -1.51 -2.93
N GLN A 395 18.10 -1.71 -2.21
CA GLN A 395 17.47 -3.02 -2.01
C GLN A 395 17.11 -3.71 -3.33
N TYR A 396 16.19 -3.14 -4.10
CA TYR A 396 15.65 -3.81 -5.29
C TYR A 396 16.68 -3.96 -6.41
N LEU A 397 17.68 -3.07 -6.51
CA LEU A 397 18.81 -3.24 -7.43
C LEU A 397 19.73 -4.37 -7.01
N SER A 398 20.06 -4.49 -5.73
CA SER A 398 20.92 -5.58 -5.25
C SER A 398 20.26 -6.94 -5.47
N ILE A 399 18.94 -7.01 -5.24
CA ILE A 399 18.14 -8.18 -5.57
C ILE A 399 18.18 -8.44 -7.08
N TYR A 400 17.94 -7.40 -7.90
CA TYR A 400 17.93 -7.51 -9.36
C TYR A 400 19.25 -8.06 -9.94
N ILE A 401 20.40 -7.58 -9.46
CA ILE A 401 21.72 -8.10 -9.84
C ILE A 401 21.81 -9.60 -9.50
N GLY A 402 21.38 -10.01 -8.30
CA GLY A 402 21.35 -11.41 -7.89
C GLY A 402 20.51 -12.28 -8.83
N LEU A 403 19.29 -11.83 -9.17
CA LEU A 403 18.40 -12.58 -10.07
C LEU A 403 18.96 -12.70 -11.49
N GLN A 404 19.59 -11.63 -12.02
CA GLN A 404 20.27 -11.65 -13.32
C GLN A 404 21.45 -12.63 -13.37
N LEU A 405 22.04 -12.95 -12.22
CA LEU A 405 23.11 -13.93 -12.08
C LEU A 405 22.59 -15.36 -11.89
N GLY A 406 21.27 -15.58 -11.90
CA GLY A 406 20.68 -16.89 -11.62
C GLY A 406 20.76 -17.27 -10.14
N LEU A 407 20.89 -16.30 -9.23
CA LEU A 407 21.02 -16.55 -7.79
C LEU A 407 19.69 -16.30 -7.07
N PRO A 408 19.21 -17.24 -6.23
CA PRO A 408 18.14 -16.96 -5.29
C PRO A 408 18.61 -15.95 -4.24
N VAL A 409 17.75 -15.00 -3.89
CA VAL A 409 18.08 -13.90 -2.99
C VAL A 409 17.12 -13.89 -1.80
N LEU A 410 17.68 -13.95 -0.59
CA LEU A 410 16.96 -13.63 0.66
C LEU A 410 17.35 -12.21 1.07
N TRP A 411 16.44 -11.26 0.96
CA TRP A 411 16.59 -9.91 1.50
C TRP A 411 16.04 -9.84 2.91
N PHE A 412 16.77 -9.20 3.83
CA PHE A 412 16.22 -8.72 5.09
C PHE A 412 16.76 -7.33 5.46
N ASP A 413 15.91 -6.46 6.01
CA ASP A 413 16.35 -5.16 6.51
C ASP A 413 17.22 -5.32 7.76
N PHE A 414 18.20 -4.44 7.99
CA PHE A 414 19.18 -4.58 9.08
C PHE A 414 18.57 -4.68 10.49
N HIS A 415 17.35 -4.18 10.66
CA HIS A 415 16.59 -4.23 11.92
C HIS A 415 15.77 -5.54 12.09
N VAL A 416 15.84 -6.45 11.12
CA VAL A 416 15.38 -7.84 11.25
C VAL A 416 16.53 -8.70 11.80
N VAL A 417 16.28 -9.42 12.88
CA VAL A 417 17.25 -10.30 13.53
C VAL A 417 16.75 -11.74 13.47
N PHE A 418 17.51 -12.62 12.80
CA PHE A 418 17.22 -14.05 12.80
C PHE A 418 17.56 -14.68 14.15
N LEU A 419 16.60 -15.36 14.78
CA LEU A 419 16.82 -16.12 16.02
C LEU A 419 17.16 -17.58 15.74
N GLN A 420 16.76 -18.05 14.57
CA GLN A 420 17.04 -19.39 14.06
C GLN A 420 17.68 -19.27 12.69
N ASP A 421 18.27 -20.37 12.24
CA ASP A 421 18.87 -20.44 10.92
C ASP A 421 17.82 -20.16 9.83
N PRO A 422 17.95 -19.08 9.04
CA PRO A 422 16.94 -18.70 8.04
C PRO A 422 16.72 -19.77 6.98
N PHE A 423 17.72 -20.63 6.72
CA PHE A 423 17.63 -21.68 5.72
C PHE A 423 16.75 -22.86 6.13
N GLN A 424 16.48 -23.04 7.42
CA GLN A 424 15.57 -24.10 7.90
C GLN A 424 14.12 -23.84 7.48
N TRP A 425 13.79 -22.59 7.20
CA TRP A 425 12.43 -22.13 6.90
C TRP A 425 12.21 -21.85 5.42
N LEU A 426 13.28 -21.75 4.64
CA LEU A 426 13.18 -21.65 3.19
C LEU A 426 12.71 -22.99 2.62
N PRO A 427 11.70 -23.01 1.73
CA PRO A 427 11.19 -24.25 1.16
C PRO A 427 12.28 -25.07 0.49
N SER A 428 12.37 -26.38 0.79
CA SER A 428 13.47 -27.26 0.31
C SER A 428 13.60 -27.29 -1.22
N ALA A 429 12.47 -27.20 -1.93
CA ALA A 429 12.42 -27.11 -3.38
C ALA A 429 12.88 -25.76 -3.95
N ALA A 430 12.92 -24.71 -3.13
CA ALA A 430 13.56 -23.44 -3.46
C ALA A 430 15.07 -23.42 -3.14
N LEU A 431 15.55 -24.38 -2.34
CA LEU A 431 16.97 -24.60 -2.03
C LEU A 431 17.68 -25.56 -3.01
N GLY A 432 16.98 -26.06 -4.04
CA GLY A 432 17.54 -26.97 -5.04
C GLY A 432 17.76 -28.42 -4.56
N GLN A 433 17.21 -28.80 -3.42
CA GLN A 433 17.35 -30.14 -2.82
C GLN A 433 16.05 -30.93 -3.00
N LEU A 434 15.95 -31.74 -4.07
CA LEU A 434 14.77 -32.58 -4.31
C LEU A 434 15.10 -34.08 -4.12
N GLY A 435 14.59 -34.64 -3.02
CA GLY A 435 14.16 -36.04 -2.96
C GLY A 435 12.64 -36.14 -3.17
N PRO A 436 12.09 -37.31 -3.53
CA PRO A 436 10.66 -37.43 -3.78
C PRO A 436 9.87 -37.38 -2.45
N PRO A 437 8.80 -36.56 -2.36
CA PRO A 437 8.04 -36.37 -1.13
C PRO A 437 7.04 -37.52 -0.85
N ARG A 438 6.61 -37.65 0.41
CA ARG A 438 5.63 -38.65 0.87
C ARG A 438 4.19 -38.29 0.47
N TYR A 439 3.29 -39.27 0.44
CA TYR A 439 1.89 -39.19 -0.04
C TYR A 439 1.05 -37.96 0.40
N ARG A 440 1.20 -37.46 1.64
CA ARG A 440 0.48 -36.26 2.11
C ARG A 440 1.00 -34.96 1.49
N GLU A 441 2.29 -34.91 1.21
CA GLU A 441 2.96 -33.76 0.58
C GLU A 441 2.62 -33.69 -0.91
N SER A 442 2.23 -34.80 -1.56
CA SER A 442 1.83 -34.85 -2.97
C SER A 442 0.55 -34.04 -3.28
N CYS A 443 -0.38 -33.93 -2.33
CA CYS A 443 -1.58 -33.07 -2.48
C CYS A 443 -1.25 -31.58 -2.28
N GLN A 444 -0.34 -31.23 -1.36
CA GLN A 444 0.20 -29.87 -1.23
C GLN A 444 1.00 -29.46 -2.47
N TYR A 445 1.77 -30.40 -3.04
CA TYR A 445 2.52 -30.24 -4.30
C TYR A 445 1.64 -29.88 -5.51
N PHE A 446 0.35 -30.24 -5.47
CA PHE A 446 -0.60 -29.96 -6.54
C PHE A 446 -1.36 -28.63 -6.35
N CYS A 447 -1.54 -28.16 -5.11
CA CYS A 447 -2.26 -26.91 -4.83
C CYS A 447 -1.33 -25.68 -4.82
N LEU A 448 -0.08 -25.82 -4.39
CA LEU A 448 0.96 -24.80 -4.46
C LEU A 448 2.26 -25.56 -4.57
N ALA A 449 2.81 -25.76 -5.76
CA ALA A 449 4.06 -26.50 -5.91
C ALA A 449 5.15 -25.81 -5.06
N PRO A 450 5.59 -26.41 -3.93
CA PRO A 450 6.74 -25.89 -3.19
C PRO A 450 7.90 -25.93 -4.18
N GLY A 451 8.48 -24.77 -4.51
CA GLY A 451 9.51 -24.66 -5.53
C GLY A 451 9.07 -24.26 -6.94
N LYS A 452 7.82 -23.82 -7.16
CA LYS A 452 7.44 -23.03 -8.35
C LYS A 452 7.11 -21.56 -8.07
N ALA A 453 6.97 -21.16 -6.80
CA ALA A 453 6.78 -19.75 -6.49
C ALA A 453 8.02 -18.93 -6.84
N ASP A 454 7.78 -17.78 -7.43
CA ASP A 454 8.79 -16.80 -7.85
C ASP A 454 9.22 -15.93 -6.66
N LEU A 455 8.25 -15.62 -5.79
CA LEU A 455 8.37 -14.69 -4.68
C LEU A 455 7.74 -15.29 -3.42
N TYR A 456 8.47 -15.27 -2.30
CA TYR A 456 7.99 -15.65 -0.98
C TYR A 456 8.04 -14.43 -0.07
N LEU A 457 6.89 -14.14 0.55
CA LEU A 457 6.69 -12.96 1.37
C LEU A 457 6.26 -13.38 2.76
N ALA A 458 6.77 -12.67 3.77
CA ALA A 458 6.10 -12.59 5.05
C ALA A 458 4.97 -11.56 4.90
N ASP A 459 3.80 -11.85 5.41
CA ASP A 459 2.73 -10.86 5.46
C ASP A 459 2.78 -10.14 6.84
N GLU A 460 2.11 -8.99 7.01
CA GLU A 460 2.03 -8.26 8.30
C GLU A 460 1.04 -8.79 9.36
N PHE A 461 1.46 -9.01 10.61
CA PHE A 461 0.66 -9.73 11.63
C PHE A 461 -0.85 -9.37 11.63
N TYR A 462 -1.21 -8.10 11.78
CA TYR A 462 -2.62 -7.62 11.83
C TYR A 462 -3.30 -7.34 10.48
N ALA A 463 -2.59 -7.51 9.37
CA ALA A 463 -3.10 -7.21 8.05
C ALA A 463 -2.94 -8.41 7.12
N ALA A 464 -4.07 -9.02 6.77
CA ALA A 464 -4.11 -10.03 5.73
C ALA A 464 -3.74 -9.37 4.38
N PHE A 465 -2.83 -10.01 3.64
CA PHE A 465 -2.41 -9.58 2.31
C PHE A 465 -1.67 -8.24 2.26
N LEU A 466 -1.15 -7.70 3.37
CA LEU A 466 -0.15 -6.63 3.31
C LEU A 466 1.24 -7.24 3.21
N VAL A 467 1.92 -6.95 2.11
CA VAL A 467 3.28 -7.40 1.85
C VAL A 467 4.27 -6.66 2.73
N LYS A 468 5.12 -7.41 3.44
CA LYS A 468 6.22 -6.88 4.22
C LYS A 468 7.49 -6.76 3.36
N PRO A 469 7.97 -5.55 3.02
CA PRO A 469 9.15 -5.39 2.18
C PRO A 469 10.46 -5.69 2.92
N THR A 470 10.43 -5.78 4.26
CA THR A 470 11.63 -5.93 5.11
C THR A 470 12.17 -7.36 5.15
N LEU A 471 11.41 -8.34 4.65
CA LEU A 471 11.87 -9.73 4.51
C LEU A 471 11.25 -10.37 3.27
N ILE A 472 12.08 -10.59 2.25
CA ILE A 472 11.63 -11.10 0.95
C ILE A 472 12.58 -12.21 0.51
N PHE A 473 12.04 -13.32 0.04
CA PHE A 473 12.82 -14.34 -0.65
C PHE A 473 12.38 -14.49 -2.11
N ILE A 474 13.30 -14.27 -3.05
CA ILE A 474 13.03 -14.23 -4.49
C ILE A 474 13.87 -15.26 -5.22
N ARG A 475 13.24 -16.02 -6.10
CA ARG A 475 13.91 -16.95 -6.99
C ARG A 475 14.26 -16.32 -8.32
N PRO A 476 15.34 -16.75 -9.00
CA PRO A 476 15.75 -16.22 -10.29
C PRO A 476 14.98 -16.89 -11.43
N THR A 477 13.73 -16.45 -11.65
CA THR A 477 12.88 -16.90 -12.77
C THR A 477 12.73 -15.79 -13.80
N GLU A 478 12.34 -16.13 -15.03
CA GLU A 478 12.04 -15.10 -16.04
C GLU A 478 10.92 -14.15 -15.55
N ALA A 479 9.91 -14.70 -14.86
CA ALA A 479 8.81 -13.93 -14.30
C ALA A 479 9.26 -12.93 -13.22
N SER A 480 10.06 -13.38 -12.25
CA SER A 480 10.57 -12.52 -11.17
C SER A 480 11.51 -11.42 -11.68
N VAL A 481 12.34 -11.73 -12.69
CA VAL A 481 13.24 -10.75 -13.31
C VAL A 481 12.45 -9.68 -14.05
N ALA A 482 11.48 -10.08 -14.87
CA ALA A 482 10.61 -9.14 -15.59
C ALA A 482 9.78 -8.29 -14.61
N TRP A 483 9.21 -8.92 -13.59
CA TRP A 483 8.43 -8.26 -12.54
C TRP A 483 9.27 -7.22 -11.80
N LEU A 484 10.46 -7.58 -11.33
CA LEU A 484 11.33 -6.67 -10.57
C LEU A 484 11.85 -5.52 -11.46
N ARG A 485 12.11 -5.78 -12.74
CA ARG A 485 12.46 -4.72 -13.71
C ARG A 485 11.31 -3.72 -13.84
N THR A 486 10.08 -4.17 -14.03
CA THR A 486 8.90 -3.29 -14.10
C THR A 486 8.74 -2.47 -12.82
N PHE A 487 8.92 -3.10 -11.65
CA PHE A 487 8.83 -2.40 -10.37
C PHE A 487 9.92 -1.33 -10.19
N LEU A 488 11.17 -1.66 -10.52
CA LEU A 488 12.29 -0.72 -10.48
C LEU A 488 12.09 0.45 -11.43
N LEU A 489 11.63 0.20 -12.66
CA LEU A 489 11.30 1.25 -13.63
C LEU A 489 10.22 2.18 -13.08
N TRP A 490 9.17 1.62 -12.47
CA TRP A 490 8.11 2.39 -11.82
C TRP A 490 8.64 3.25 -10.66
N LEU A 491 9.40 2.66 -9.72
CA LEU A 491 10.07 3.37 -8.62
C LEU A 491 11.03 4.47 -9.11
N CYS A 492 11.50 4.36 -10.35
CA CYS A 492 12.39 5.33 -10.98
C CYS A 492 11.69 6.45 -11.72
N THR A 493 10.55 6.17 -12.33
CA THR A 493 9.74 7.15 -13.07
C THR A 493 8.97 8.08 -12.15
N PHE A 494 8.43 7.56 -11.05
CA PHE A 494 7.47 8.29 -10.23
C PHE A 494 8.13 8.88 -8.96
N PRO A 495 8.37 10.22 -8.92
CA PRO A 495 9.15 10.88 -7.87
C PRO A 495 8.71 10.59 -6.44
N PHE A 496 7.40 10.47 -6.25
CA PHE A 496 6.73 10.37 -4.95
C PHE A 496 6.02 9.01 -4.79
N ALA A 497 6.44 8.00 -5.56
CA ALA A 497 5.89 6.65 -5.46
C ALA A 497 6.20 6.02 -4.11
N HIS A 498 5.15 5.52 -3.43
CA HIS A 498 5.29 4.78 -2.18
C HIS A 498 5.61 3.31 -2.50
N GLU A 499 6.77 2.83 -2.04
CA GLU A 499 7.30 1.52 -2.42
C GLU A 499 6.43 0.36 -1.93
N ALA A 500 6.08 0.30 -0.64
CA ALA A 500 5.21 -0.76 -0.12
C ALA A 500 3.85 -0.84 -0.84
N ARG A 501 3.29 0.30 -1.27
CA ARG A 501 2.00 0.36 -1.99
C ARG A 501 2.14 -0.11 -3.42
N GLY A 502 3.21 0.28 -4.10
CA GLY A 502 3.52 -0.22 -5.43
C GLY A 502 3.82 -1.72 -5.42
N LEU A 503 4.58 -2.19 -4.44
CA LEU A 503 4.87 -3.61 -4.24
C LEU A 503 3.56 -4.38 -4.02
N GLN A 504 2.71 -3.91 -3.11
CA GLN A 504 1.41 -4.47 -2.83
C GLN A 504 0.54 -4.60 -4.08
N PHE A 505 0.43 -3.53 -4.89
CA PHE A 505 -0.32 -3.57 -6.15
C PHE A 505 0.29 -4.55 -7.15
N MET A 506 1.61 -4.59 -7.25
CA MET A 506 2.30 -5.50 -8.17
C MET A 506 2.20 -6.97 -7.77
N VAL A 507 2.03 -7.25 -6.48
CA VAL A 507 1.84 -8.60 -5.94
C VAL A 507 0.37 -9.02 -6.06
N PHE A 508 -0.57 -8.10 -5.82
CA PHE A 508 -2.01 -8.37 -5.84
C PHE A 508 -2.77 -7.39 -6.75
N PRO A 509 -2.54 -7.39 -8.08
CA PRO A 509 -3.12 -6.40 -8.99
C PRO A 509 -4.64 -6.47 -9.09
N ASP A 510 -5.21 -7.65 -8.83
CA ASP A 510 -6.66 -7.89 -8.87
C ASP A 510 -7.35 -7.53 -7.54
N ARG A 511 -6.58 -7.23 -6.48
CA ARG A 511 -7.11 -6.84 -5.17
C ARG A 511 -6.97 -5.35 -5.01
N GLN A 512 -8.08 -4.64 -5.20
CA GLN A 512 -8.19 -3.18 -5.07
C GLN A 512 -8.02 -2.65 -3.63
N ASP A 513 -7.55 -3.51 -2.72
CA ASP A 513 -7.35 -3.31 -1.29
C ASP A 513 -6.44 -2.11 -0.96
N VAL A 514 -5.74 -1.55 -1.97
CA VAL A 514 -4.73 -0.51 -1.81
C VAL A 514 -4.82 0.53 -2.93
N VAL A 515 -5.43 1.66 -2.55
CA VAL A 515 -5.32 3.07 -3.00
C VAL A 515 -6.27 3.63 -4.09
N PRO A 516 -7.02 4.72 -3.79
CA PRO A 516 -7.66 5.61 -4.78
C PRO A 516 -6.71 6.40 -5.72
N SER A 517 -5.42 6.04 -5.79
CA SER A 517 -4.40 6.67 -6.64
C SER A 517 -3.48 5.68 -7.34
N VAL A 518 -4.14 4.76 -8.04
CA VAL A 518 -3.54 3.84 -9.01
C VAL A 518 -3.14 4.52 -10.32
N SER A 519 -3.29 5.84 -10.48
CA SER A 519 -3.08 6.56 -11.74
C SER A 519 -1.62 6.65 -12.21
N MET A 520 -0.67 6.25 -11.35
CA MET A 520 0.76 6.17 -11.69
C MET A 520 1.25 4.72 -11.76
N LEU A 521 0.42 3.72 -11.50
CA LEU A 521 0.80 2.32 -11.65
C LEU A 521 0.62 1.92 -13.12
N PRO A 522 1.48 1.03 -13.65
CA PRO A 522 1.28 0.50 -14.99
C PRO A 522 -0.10 -0.17 -15.08
N PRO A 523 -0.75 -0.15 -16.26
CA PRO A 523 -2.00 -0.87 -16.47
C PRO A 523 -1.85 -2.33 -16.02
N SER A 524 -2.87 -2.89 -15.38
CA SER A 524 -2.86 -4.30 -14.98
C SER A 524 -2.74 -5.23 -16.20
N GLU A 525 -3.25 -4.78 -17.36
CA GLU A 525 -3.05 -5.41 -18.66
C GLU A 525 -1.56 -5.34 -19.07
N GLY A 526 -0.87 -6.48 -18.98
CA GLY A 526 0.53 -6.62 -19.38
C GLY A 526 1.54 -6.69 -18.23
N MET A 527 1.12 -6.61 -16.96
CA MET A 527 2.04 -6.83 -15.85
C MET A 527 2.52 -8.30 -15.80
N PRO A 528 3.83 -8.55 -15.62
CA PRO A 528 4.34 -9.90 -15.42
C PRO A 528 3.68 -10.55 -14.20
N ARG A 529 3.01 -11.68 -14.42
CA ARG A 529 2.38 -12.45 -13.33
C ARG A 529 3.44 -13.22 -12.58
N ILE A 530 3.51 -13.00 -11.27
CA ILE A 530 4.37 -13.76 -10.36
C ILE A 530 3.55 -14.78 -9.58
N VAL A 531 4.13 -15.94 -9.33
CA VAL A 531 3.57 -16.96 -8.45
C VAL A 531 4.06 -16.71 -7.03
N LEU A 532 3.14 -16.48 -6.11
CA LEU A 532 3.44 -16.23 -4.71
C LEU A 532 3.53 -17.53 -3.92
N GLY A 533 4.50 -17.60 -3.01
CA GLY A 533 4.62 -18.60 -1.98
C GLY A 533 4.47 -17.97 -0.60
N GLU A 534 3.98 -18.75 0.35
CA GLU A 534 3.79 -18.30 1.73
C GLU A 534 5.08 -18.54 2.52
N LEU A 535 5.71 -17.48 3.04
CA LEU A 535 6.88 -17.61 3.92
C LEU A 535 6.47 -17.76 5.40
N ASP A 536 5.34 -17.16 5.80
CA ASP A 536 4.96 -16.98 7.21
C ASP A 536 3.61 -17.64 7.61
N ALA A 537 3.31 -18.83 7.07
CA ALA A 537 2.06 -19.55 7.35
C ALA A 537 1.84 -19.84 8.86
N GLU A 538 2.94 -19.96 9.61
CA GLU A 538 2.92 -20.30 11.03
C GLU A 538 3.19 -19.10 11.95
N GLN A 539 3.32 -17.88 11.42
CA GLN A 539 3.66 -16.66 12.20
C GLN A 539 5.01 -16.75 12.93
N LYS A 540 6.03 -17.24 12.22
CA LYS A 540 7.41 -17.40 12.71
C LYS A 540 8.26 -16.16 12.45
N PHE A 541 7.89 -15.35 11.47
CA PHE A 541 8.62 -14.13 11.10
C PHE A 541 7.95 -12.93 11.78
N VAL A 542 8.30 -12.72 13.05
CA VAL A 542 7.56 -11.84 13.96
C VAL A 542 8.12 -10.42 13.99
N SER A 543 7.36 -9.47 14.54
CA SER A 543 7.80 -8.10 14.79
C SER A 543 7.43 -7.64 16.20
N SER A 544 7.92 -6.46 16.58
CA SER A 544 7.50 -5.81 17.82
C SER A 544 6.03 -5.34 17.81
N GLU A 545 5.31 -5.42 16.69
CA GLU A 545 3.87 -5.11 16.64
C GLU A 545 3.02 -6.23 17.24
N GLY A 546 3.48 -7.48 17.15
CA GLY A 546 2.76 -8.60 17.70
C GLY A 546 3.08 -9.91 17.01
N TRP A 547 2.90 -10.99 17.74
CA TRP A 547 2.92 -12.34 17.19
C TRP A 547 2.15 -13.32 18.06
N PHE A 548 1.88 -14.52 17.52
CA PHE A 548 1.19 -15.57 18.25
C PHE A 548 1.89 -16.92 18.00
N GLY A 549 2.18 -17.64 19.09
CA GLY A 549 2.86 -18.93 19.04
C GLY A 549 3.73 -19.15 20.27
N GLU A 550 4.62 -20.14 20.21
CA GLU A 550 5.65 -20.37 21.22
C GLU A 550 6.98 -19.74 20.81
N PHE A 551 7.78 -19.33 21.80
CA PHE A 551 9.04 -18.62 21.57
C PHE A 551 9.99 -19.40 20.67
N GLU A 552 10.05 -20.72 20.86
CA GLU A 552 10.89 -21.66 20.11
C GLU A 552 10.49 -21.79 18.63
N SER A 553 9.30 -21.31 18.27
CA SER A 553 8.86 -21.27 16.87
C SER A 553 9.29 -20.01 16.13
N VAL A 554 9.78 -18.99 16.83
CA VAL A 554 10.13 -17.70 16.23
C VAL A 554 11.42 -17.83 15.44
N ALA A 555 11.34 -17.58 14.12
CA ALA A 555 12.45 -17.64 13.19
C ALA A 555 13.24 -16.33 13.13
N SER A 556 12.54 -15.19 13.10
CA SER A 556 13.15 -13.86 13.10
C SER A 556 12.30 -12.88 13.87
N PHE A 557 12.93 -11.84 14.41
CA PHE A 557 12.28 -10.71 15.06
C PHE A 557 12.63 -9.40 14.34
N GLU A 558 11.61 -8.67 13.90
CA GLU A 558 11.75 -7.33 13.34
C GLU A 558 11.49 -6.25 14.40
N ILE A 559 12.41 -5.30 14.50
CA ILE A 559 12.28 -4.14 15.38
C ILE A 559 11.55 -3.02 14.62
N SER A 560 10.32 -2.69 15.04
CA SER A 560 9.50 -1.67 14.38
C SER A 560 10.14 -0.28 14.39
N GLY A 561 9.84 0.50 13.35
CA GLY A 561 10.37 1.86 13.16
C GLY A 561 9.87 2.92 14.15
N PHE A 562 8.80 2.63 14.90
CA PHE A 562 8.13 3.61 15.79
C PHE A 562 8.78 3.73 17.16
N LEU A 563 9.67 2.79 17.49
CA LEU A 563 10.49 2.90 18.68
C LEU A 563 11.52 4.03 18.47
N PRO A 564 11.77 4.87 19.49
CA PRO A 564 12.87 5.83 19.46
C PRO A 564 14.17 5.15 19.01
N GLU A 565 15.02 5.87 18.26
CA GLU A 565 16.25 5.29 17.72
C GLU A 565 17.13 4.65 18.81
N ALA A 566 17.22 5.26 19.99
CA ALA A 566 17.93 4.71 21.15
C ALA A 566 17.39 3.33 21.58
N ASP A 567 16.07 3.17 21.64
CA ASP A 567 15.43 1.90 21.99
C ASP A 567 15.64 0.86 20.90
N ARG A 568 15.58 1.27 19.62
CA ARG A 568 15.89 0.37 18.49
C ARG A 568 17.33 -0.12 18.53
N LEU A 569 18.29 0.75 18.83
CA LEU A 569 19.70 0.39 18.98
C LEU A 569 19.89 -0.57 20.16
N TYR A 570 19.28 -0.29 21.31
CA TYR A 570 19.33 -1.15 22.49
C TYR A 570 18.75 -2.54 22.22
N LEU A 571 17.58 -2.63 21.58
CA LEU A 571 16.97 -3.91 21.21
C LEU A 571 17.83 -4.66 20.19
N LEU A 572 18.40 -3.95 19.20
CA LEU A 572 19.24 -4.56 18.18
C LEU A 572 20.51 -5.17 18.79
N GLU A 573 21.15 -4.44 19.70
CA GLU A 573 22.30 -4.94 20.46
C GLU A 573 21.90 -6.15 21.30
N THR A 574 20.84 -6.03 22.10
CA THR A 574 20.37 -7.12 22.98
C THR A 574 19.98 -8.37 22.20
N LEU A 575 19.31 -8.24 21.04
CA LEU A 575 18.91 -9.38 20.21
C LEU A 575 20.10 -10.08 19.53
N ARG A 576 21.21 -9.38 19.27
CA ARG A 576 22.41 -9.93 18.61
C ARG A 576 23.46 -10.44 19.59
N THR A 577 23.61 -9.80 20.75
CA THR A 577 24.71 -10.08 21.71
C THR A 577 24.21 -10.53 23.08
N GLY A 578 22.94 -10.29 23.41
CA GLY A 578 22.34 -10.62 24.69
C GLY A 578 22.23 -12.12 24.95
N ASN A 579 21.97 -12.45 26.21
CA ASN A 579 21.78 -13.84 26.62
C ASN A 579 20.35 -14.33 26.31
N SER A 580 20.12 -15.64 26.38
CA SER A 580 18.82 -16.23 26.04
C SER A 580 17.65 -15.72 26.89
N GLN A 581 17.89 -15.28 28.14
CA GLN A 581 16.83 -14.74 29.00
C GLN A 581 16.41 -13.33 28.57
N GLU A 582 17.36 -12.47 28.24
CA GLU A 582 17.09 -11.11 27.76
C GLU A 582 16.34 -11.13 26.43
N ILE A 583 16.81 -11.96 25.49
CA ILE A 583 16.16 -12.19 24.19
C ILE A 583 14.74 -12.72 24.40
N HIS A 584 14.57 -13.71 25.29
CA HIS A 584 13.26 -14.26 25.61
C HIS A 584 12.30 -13.21 26.18
N GLN A 585 12.78 -12.34 27.07
CA GLN A 585 11.95 -11.27 27.65
C GLN A 585 11.48 -10.27 26.58
N ILE A 586 12.36 -9.86 25.66
CA ILE A 586 12.01 -8.96 24.56
C ILE A 586 10.88 -9.55 23.71
N ILE A 587 11.00 -10.83 23.35
CA ILE A 587 10.06 -11.48 22.44
C ILE A 587 8.73 -11.79 23.14
N LEU A 588 8.76 -12.14 24.43
CA LEU A 588 7.54 -12.32 25.23
C LEU A 588 6.74 -11.03 25.37
N ASN A 589 7.40 -9.88 25.48
CA ASN A 589 6.69 -8.60 25.56
C ASN A 589 5.91 -8.27 24.27
N ALA A 590 6.35 -8.79 23.12
CA ALA A 590 5.63 -8.67 21.85
C ALA A 590 4.61 -9.80 21.61
N ARG A 591 4.56 -10.84 22.46
CA ARG A 591 3.67 -11.98 22.28
C ARG A 591 2.22 -11.55 22.55
N LYS A 592 1.33 -11.85 21.61
CA LYS A 592 -0.10 -11.59 21.68
C LYS A 592 -0.84 -12.87 22.06
N THR A 593 -1.98 -12.69 22.71
CA THR A 593 -2.84 -13.78 23.18
C THR A 593 -3.72 -14.36 22.08
N MET A 594 -3.86 -13.64 20.96
CA MET A 594 -4.68 -14.03 19.82
C MET A 594 -3.93 -13.76 18.51
N SER A 595 -4.14 -14.64 17.53
CA SER A 595 -3.66 -14.48 16.16
C SER A 595 -4.80 -13.96 15.27
N PRO A 596 -4.60 -12.87 14.51
CA PRO A 596 -5.51 -12.45 13.45
C PRO A 596 -5.49 -13.41 12.24
N ARG A 597 -4.35 -14.05 11.93
CA ARG A 597 -4.18 -14.83 10.68
C ARG A 597 -4.60 -16.28 10.76
N ARG A 598 -4.54 -16.86 11.96
CA ARG A 598 -5.11 -18.18 12.18
C ARG A 598 -6.60 -17.98 12.34
N ALA A 599 -7.30 -17.92 11.21
CA ALA A 599 -8.75 -17.92 11.13
C ALA A 599 -9.29 -19.10 11.93
N THR A 600 -9.56 -18.87 13.21
CA THR A 600 -10.00 -19.85 14.19
C THR A 600 -9.17 -21.13 14.25
N ASP A 601 -8.63 -21.42 15.43
CA ASP A 601 -8.12 -22.72 15.84
C ASP A 601 -9.20 -23.86 15.82
N ARG A 602 -10.20 -23.82 14.92
CA ARG A 602 -11.45 -24.59 14.98
C ARG A 602 -11.48 -25.86 14.15
N SER A 603 -10.51 -26.11 13.28
CA SER A 603 -10.33 -27.45 12.70
C SER A 603 -9.35 -28.31 13.50
N TYR A 604 -8.41 -27.71 14.25
CA TYR A 604 -7.42 -28.47 15.03
C TYR A 604 -7.82 -28.73 16.49
N ARG A 605 -8.43 -27.77 17.21
CA ARG A 605 -8.78 -28.01 18.64
C ARG A 605 -10.04 -28.85 18.89
N ARG A 606 -10.86 -29.16 17.87
CA ARG A 606 -11.99 -30.10 18.07
C ARG A 606 -11.56 -31.57 18.08
N HIS A 607 -10.31 -31.90 17.74
CA HIS A 607 -9.87 -33.30 17.67
C HIS A 607 -9.18 -33.84 18.93
N GLU A 608 -8.81 -33.00 19.91
CA GLU A 608 -8.14 -33.52 21.11
C GLU A 608 -9.09 -34.08 22.17
N GLU A 609 -10.40 -33.83 22.06
CA GLU A 609 -11.41 -34.41 22.95
C GLU A 609 -12.65 -34.91 22.18
N GLY A 610 -12.47 -35.93 21.32
CA GLY A 610 -13.58 -36.67 20.74
C GLY A 610 -13.32 -37.23 19.35
N SER A 611 -12.91 -38.51 19.31
CA SER A 611 -12.80 -39.39 18.12
C SER A 611 -11.93 -38.90 16.96
N ALA A 612 -10.91 -39.69 16.62
CA ALA A 612 -10.21 -39.62 15.35
C ALA A 612 -11.22 -39.75 14.19
N GLU A 613 -11.40 -38.70 13.40
CA GLU A 613 -12.16 -38.78 12.14
C GLU A 613 -11.18 -38.88 10.95
N GLU A 614 -11.38 -39.91 10.13
CA GLU A 614 -10.53 -40.27 8.99
C GLU A 614 -10.80 -39.40 7.74
N PRO A 615 -9.77 -39.09 6.92
CA PRO A 615 -9.92 -38.42 5.63
C PRO A 615 -10.64 -39.28 4.57
N CYS A 616 -11.02 -38.69 3.42
CA CYS A 616 -11.50 -39.44 2.26
C CYS A 616 -10.59 -40.64 1.98
N SER A 617 -11.19 -41.83 1.90
CA SER A 617 -10.47 -43.07 1.61
C SER A 617 -10.64 -43.45 0.15
N TRP A 618 -9.66 -44.19 -0.37
CA TRP A 618 -9.68 -44.71 -1.74
C TRP A 618 -9.92 -46.20 -1.69
N HIS A 619 -10.97 -46.65 -2.37
CA HIS A 619 -11.25 -48.07 -2.50
C HIS A 619 -10.76 -48.55 -3.87
N TYR A 620 -9.79 -49.44 -3.89
CA TYR A 620 -9.32 -50.08 -5.10
C TYR A 620 -10.35 -51.10 -5.59
N ALA A 621 -10.71 -51.04 -6.88
CA ALA A 621 -11.58 -51.98 -7.55
C ALA A 621 -10.83 -52.55 -8.75
N GLN A 622 -10.49 -53.83 -8.67
CA GLN A 622 -9.84 -54.59 -9.72
C GLN A 622 -10.87 -54.96 -10.81
N GLU A 623 -10.46 -54.98 -12.08
CA GLU A 623 -11.31 -55.36 -13.23
C GLU A 623 -12.63 -54.57 -13.35
N ALA A 624 -12.61 -53.30 -12.91
CA ALA A 624 -13.78 -52.42 -12.91
C ALA A 624 -13.40 -50.99 -13.28
N TYR A 625 -14.26 -50.34 -14.05
CA TYR A 625 -14.10 -48.95 -14.49
C TYR A 625 -15.21 -48.02 -13.96
N LEU A 626 -14.87 -46.75 -13.79
CA LEU A 626 -15.81 -45.67 -13.53
C LEU A 626 -16.10 -44.96 -14.86
N GLY A 627 -17.36 -44.82 -15.24
CA GLY A 627 -17.74 -44.21 -16.51
C GLY A 627 -17.84 -42.68 -16.49
N GLY A 628 -17.73 -42.08 -17.67
CA GLY A 628 -17.85 -40.63 -17.92
C GLY A 628 -16.65 -39.83 -17.39
N PHE A 629 -16.18 -38.84 -18.15
CA PHE A 629 -15.06 -38.00 -17.72
C PHE A 629 -15.52 -36.92 -16.73
N ALA A 630 -14.72 -36.70 -15.67
CA ALA A 630 -15.01 -35.72 -14.62
C ALA A 630 -14.65 -34.28 -15.03
N ASP A 631 -13.77 -34.13 -16.03
CA ASP A 631 -13.46 -32.87 -16.71
C ASP A 631 -13.91 -32.97 -18.17
N SER A 632 -14.20 -31.85 -18.81
CA SER A 632 -14.74 -31.76 -20.18
C SER A 632 -13.80 -32.28 -21.29
N ALA A 633 -12.65 -32.87 -20.94
CA ALA A 633 -11.70 -33.52 -21.83
C ALA A 633 -11.15 -34.83 -21.21
N GLU A 634 -10.71 -35.74 -22.09
CA GLU A 634 -10.05 -37.02 -21.78
C GLU A 634 -8.60 -36.79 -21.31
N GLU A 635 -8.44 -36.07 -20.20
CA GLU A 635 -7.14 -35.80 -19.60
C GLU A 635 -6.55 -37.11 -19.03
N THR A 636 -5.35 -37.48 -19.50
CA THR A 636 -4.64 -38.71 -19.13
C THR A 636 -3.46 -38.41 -18.22
N PHE A 637 -3.26 -39.26 -17.21
CA PHE A 637 -2.22 -39.13 -16.20
C PHE A 637 -1.32 -40.37 -16.22
N GLN A 638 0.00 -40.19 -16.26
CA GLN A 638 0.97 -41.29 -16.25
C GLN A 638 1.30 -41.81 -14.84
N LYS A 639 0.74 -41.18 -13.80
CA LYS A 639 0.93 -41.56 -12.40
C LYS A 639 -0.40 -41.54 -11.68
N VAL A 640 -0.67 -42.65 -10.99
CA VAL A 640 -1.90 -42.89 -10.22
C VAL A 640 -2.11 -41.79 -9.18
N GLU A 641 -1.08 -41.45 -8.42
CA GLU A 641 -1.16 -40.49 -7.31
C GLU A 641 -1.58 -39.10 -7.81
N THR A 642 -1.13 -38.73 -9.01
CA THR A 642 -1.46 -37.44 -9.65
C THR A 642 -2.94 -37.39 -10.04
N ALA A 643 -3.45 -38.47 -10.62
CA ALA A 643 -4.87 -38.59 -10.97
C ALA A 643 -5.77 -38.59 -9.72
N LEU A 644 -5.38 -39.31 -8.67
CA LEU A 644 -6.09 -39.32 -7.38
C LEU A 644 -6.21 -37.91 -6.79
N CYS A 645 -5.12 -37.14 -6.81
CA CYS A 645 -5.09 -35.78 -6.28
C CYS A 645 -6.01 -34.82 -7.06
N LYS A 646 -5.90 -34.80 -8.40
CA LYS A 646 -6.78 -33.97 -9.24
C LYS A 646 -8.25 -34.34 -9.05
N CYS A 647 -8.56 -35.62 -8.87
CA CYS A 647 -9.91 -36.09 -8.55
C CYS A 647 -10.42 -35.60 -7.18
N LEU A 648 -9.55 -35.43 -6.17
CA LEU A 648 -9.92 -34.83 -4.89
C LEU A 648 -10.29 -33.35 -5.06
N HIS A 649 -9.50 -32.59 -5.82
CA HIS A 649 -9.74 -31.17 -6.08
C HIS A 649 -11.07 -30.90 -6.81
N LEU A 650 -11.44 -31.76 -7.75
CA LEU A 650 -12.74 -31.69 -8.44
C LEU A 650 -13.94 -31.97 -7.52
N GLY A 651 -13.72 -32.28 -6.22
CA GLY A 651 -14.78 -32.41 -5.24
C GLY A 651 -15.84 -33.42 -5.67
N GLY A 652 -17.13 -33.05 -5.59
CA GLY A 652 -18.23 -33.93 -6.00
C GLY A 652 -18.26 -34.28 -7.50
N ALA A 653 -17.55 -33.55 -8.35
CA ALA A 653 -17.56 -33.75 -9.81
C ALA A 653 -16.75 -34.98 -10.26
N CYS A 654 -15.78 -35.42 -9.45
CA CYS A 654 -15.02 -36.65 -9.69
C CYS A 654 -15.36 -37.71 -8.63
N LYS A 655 -15.77 -38.90 -9.07
CA LYS A 655 -16.08 -40.05 -8.20
C LYS A 655 -14.92 -41.02 -8.05
N GLY A 656 -13.90 -40.91 -8.89
CA GLY A 656 -12.68 -41.69 -8.80
C GLY A 656 -11.87 -41.63 -10.08
N ILE A 657 -10.87 -42.49 -10.20
CA ILE A 657 -10.06 -42.62 -11.41
C ILE A 657 -10.14 -44.06 -11.94
N THR A 658 -9.94 -44.22 -13.24
CA THR A 658 -9.75 -45.54 -13.87
C THR A 658 -8.43 -45.53 -14.61
N CYS A 659 -7.67 -46.60 -14.45
CA CYS A 659 -6.37 -46.76 -15.05
C CYS A 659 -6.31 -48.06 -15.86
N GLU A 660 -5.49 -48.03 -16.91
CA GLU A 660 -5.20 -49.17 -17.78
C GLU A 660 -3.69 -49.31 -17.97
N ALA A 661 -3.23 -50.54 -18.18
CA ALA A 661 -1.86 -50.81 -18.57
C ALA A 661 -1.75 -50.59 -20.09
N ALA A 662 -1.05 -49.53 -20.51
CA ALA A 662 -0.78 -49.32 -21.92
C ALA A 662 0.34 -50.29 -22.39
N ASP A 663 0.30 -50.69 -23.66
CA ASP A 663 1.32 -51.54 -24.30
C ASP A 663 2.74 -50.96 -24.04
N GLY A 664 3.50 -51.61 -23.15
CA GLY A 664 4.90 -51.28 -22.84
C GLY A 664 5.17 -50.59 -21.50
N ASP A 665 4.76 -51.20 -20.37
CA ASP A 665 5.08 -50.81 -18.98
C ASP A 665 4.67 -49.38 -18.56
N ARG A 666 3.77 -48.72 -19.30
CA ARG A 666 3.27 -47.38 -18.94
C ARG A 666 1.81 -47.43 -18.52
N GLU A 667 1.54 -47.03 -17.28
CA GLU A 667 0.18 -46.93 -16.74
C GLU A 667 -0.45 -45.59 -17.15
N THR A 668 -1.71 -45.62 -17.61
CA THR A 668 -2.46 -44.41 -17.96
C THR A 668 -3.78 -44.36 -17.18
N CYS A 669 -3.98 -43.28 -16.44
CA CYS A 669 -5.16 -43.04 -15.60
C CYS A 669 -5.99 -41.86 -16.11
N THR A 670 -7.31 -41.91 -15.95
CA THR A 670 -8.25 -40.84 -16.31
C THR A 670 -9.22 -40.55 -15.17
N LEU A 671 -9.70 -39.30 -15.08
CA LEU A 671 -10.63 -38.85 -14.04
C LEU A 671 -12.07 -39.17 -14.42
N ARG A 672 -12.81 -39.78 -13.50
CA ARG A 672 -14.13 -40.35 -13.82
C ARG A 672 -15.26 -39.78 -12.96
N LYS A 673 -16.37 -39.44 -13.61
CA LYS A 673 -17.62 -38.95 -13.02
C LYS A 673 -18.40 -40.07 -12.32
N GLY A 674 -18.09 -41.33 -12.62
CA GLY A 674 -18.72 -42.51 -12.01
C GLY A 674 -20.11 -42.80 -12.57
N LEU A 675 -20.32 -42.57 -13.86
CA LEU A 675 -21.57 -42.87 -14.58
C LEU A 675 -21.25 -43.66 -15.87
N PRO A 676 -21.41 -45.01 -15.88
CA PRO A 676 -21.83 -45.87 -14.77
C PRO A 676 -20.80 -45.96 -13.62
N PHE A 677 -21.28 -46.28 -12.42
CA PHE A 677 -20.44 -46.42 -11.24
C PHE A 677 -19.95 -47.87 -11.12
N LEU A 678 -18.64 -48.11 -11.23
CA LEU A 678 -18.00 -49.43 -11.10
C LEU A 678 -18.62 -50.50 -12.01
N ALA A 679 -18.60 -50.26 -13.32
CA ALA A 679 -18.99 -51.27 -14.30
C ALA A 679 -17.82 -52.27 -14.53
N PRO A 680 -18.10 -53.53 -14.90
CA PRO A 680 -17.06 -54.50 -15.24
C PRO A 680 -16.22 -54.00 -16.41
N SER A 681 -14.88 -54.04 -16.29
CA SER A 681 -14.00 -53.65 -17.38
C SER A 681 -13.76 -54.83 -18.34
N PRO A 682 -13.96 -54.65 -19.66
CA PRO A 682 -13.63 -55.67 -20.66
C PRO A 682 -12.13 -55.74 -21.01
N THR A 683 -11.30 -54.83 -20.49
CA THR A 683 -9.89 -54.63 -20.88
C THR A 683 -8.93 -54.62 -19.67
N GLU A 684 -9.28 -55.35 -18.61
CA GLU A 684 -8.48 -55.44 -17.37
C GLU A 684 -8.20 -54.07 -16.70
N GLU A 685 -9.03 -53.05 -16.95
CA GLU A 685 -8.91 -51.76 -16.26
C GLU A 685 -9.21 -51.93 -14.78
N TRP A 686 -8.59 -51.09 -13.97
CA TRP A 686 -8.88 -51.00 -12.54
C TRP A 686 -9.19 -49.57 -12.15
N SER A 687 -9.89 -49.38 -11.04
CA SER A 687 -10.30 -48.06 -10.57
C SER A 687 -9.98 -47.82 -9.11
N PHE A 688 -9.70 -46.57 -8.75
CA PHE A 688 -9.78 -46.11 -7.37
C PHE A 688 -11.04 -45.28 -7.19
N VAL A 689 -11.93 -45.75 -6.33
CA VAL A 689 -13.17 -45.08 -5.98
C VAL A 689 -12.94 -44.16 -4.80
N LYS A 690 -13.36 -42.91 -4.95
CA LYS A 690 -13.28 -41.90 -3.89
C LYS A 690 -14.43 -42.08 -2.92
N VAL A 691 -14.14 -42.56 -1.71
CA VAL A 691 -15.09 -42.72 -0.61
C VAL A 691 -14.81 -41.64 0.43
N CYS A 692 -15.49 -40.51 0.28
CA CYS A 692 -15.50 -39.48 1.31
C CYS A 692 -16.73 -39.71 2.22
N ARG A 693 -16.54 -39.86 3.53
CA ARG A 693 -17.59 -39.44 4.48
C ARG A 693 -17.78 -37.95 4.24
N HIS A 694 -19.02 -37.46 4.16
CA HIS A 694 -19.37 -36.09 3.74
C HIS A 694 -18.51 -35.02 4.41
N LEU A 695 -17.36 -34.74 3.82
CA LEU A 695 -16.40 -33.70 4.14
C LEU A 695 -15.94 -33.19 2.78
N GLY A 696 -16.87 -32.54 2.08
CA GLY A 696 -16.43 -31.44 1.24
C GLY A 696 -15.79 -30.41 2.17
N CYS A 697 -14.83 -29.64 1.66
CA CYS A 697 -14.42 -28.36 2.22
C CYS A 697 -15.57 -27.32 2.19
N ASN A 698 -16.77 -27.76 2.56
CA ASN A 698 -17.90 -26.92 2.82
C ASN A 698 -17.77 -26.54 4.28
N ALA A 699 -17.36 -25.30 4.55
CA ALA A 699 -18.06 -24.57 5.60
C ALA A 699 -19.54 -24.90 5.40
N THR A 700 -20.20 -25.48 6.41
CA THR A 700 -21.64 -25.76 6.31
C THR A 700 -22.27 -24.48 5.78
N PRO A 701 -22.83 -24.48 4.56
CA PRO A 701 -23.42 -23.27 3.99
C PRO A 701 -24.34 -22.70 5.05
N ALA A 702 -24.28 -21.41 5.36
CA ALA A 702 -25.19 -20.83 6.34
C ALA A 702 -26.61 -21.19 5.89
N THR A 703 -27.24 -22.12 6.59
CA THR A 703 -28.55 -22.66 6.20
C THR A 703 -29.66 -21.68 6.58
N ARG A 704 -29.37 -20.76 7.51
CA ARG A 704 -30.28 -19.71 7.96
C ARG A 704 -29.60 -18.35 7.89
N ILE A 705 -30.16 -17.44 7.10
CA ILE A 705 -29.71 -16.06 6.98
C ILE A 705 -30.74 -15.16 7.65
N VAL A 706 -30.31 -14.42 8.66
CA VAL A 706 -31.14 -13.51 9.47
C VAL A 706 -30.71 -12.09 9.14
N HIS A 707 -31.52 -11.36 8.38
CA HIS A 707 -31.28 -9.95 8.14
C HIS A 707 -31.78 -9.11 9.32
N VAL A 708 -31.01 -8.11 9.73
CA VAL A 708 -31.35 -7.17 10.82
C VAL A 708 -31.00 -5.76 10.42
N ASN A 709 -31.90 -4.82 10.73
CA ASN A 709 -31.64 -3.39 10.62
C ASN A 709 -32.38 -2.64 11.75
N PHE A 710 -32.04 -1.36 11.94
CA PHE A 710 -32.63 -0.53 13.00
C PHE A 710 -33.00 0.85 12.48
N ALA A 711 -34.18 1.33 12.86
CA ALA A 711 -34.61 2.70 12.62
C ALA A 711 -35.46 3.20 13.80
N ASP A 712 -35.27 4.46 14.20
CA ASP A 712 -36.06 5.10 15.26
C ASP A 712 -36.45 6.52 14.84
N GLY A 713 -37.75 6.78 14.67
CA GLY A 713 -38.32 8.12 14.45
C GLY A 713 -38.14 8.80 13.07
N CYS A 714 -37.21 8.36 12.19
CA CYS A 714 -36.93 9.05 10.92
C CYS A 714 -37.01 8.22 9.64
N CYS A 715 -36.77 6.91 9.73
CA CYS A 715 -36.18 6.16 8.63
C CYS A 715 -36.87 4.80 8.38
N GLU A 716 -38.16 4.71 8.74
CA GLU A 716 -38.93 3.46 8.74
C GLU A 716 -39.31 2.97 7.34
N ARG A 717 -39.50 3.88 6.38
CA ARG A 717 -39.80 3.49 4.99
C ARG A 717 -38.61 2.79 4.35
N GLU A 718 -37.42 3.34 4.60
CA GLU A 718 -36.13 2.78 4.19
C GLU A 718 -35.92 1.41 4.81
N GLN A 719 -36.16 1.30 6.12
CA GLN A 719 -36.05 0.05 6.86
C GLN A 719 -36.97 -1.05 6.28
N ALA A 720 -38.18 -0.68 5.89
CA ALA A 720 -39.13 -1.60 5.25
C ALA A 720 -38.63 -2.06 3.88
N GLN A 721 -38.15 -1.15 3.03
CA GLN A 721 -37.58 -1.48 1.71
C GLN A 721 -36.35 -2.37 1.83
N SER A 722 -35.47 -2.06 2.78
CA SER A 722 -34.29 -2.88 3.13
C SER A 722 -34.72 -4.29 3.52
N SER A 723 -35.72 -4.43 4.39
CA SER A 723 -36.22 -5.73 4.84
C SER A 723 -36.87 -6.55 3.72
N GLU A 724 -37.70 -5.91 2.88
CA GLU A 724 -38.36 -6.57 1.74
C GLU A 724 -37.34 -7.08 0.72
N SER A 725 -36.38 -6.24 0.36
CA SER A 725 -35.30 -6.62 -0.56
C SER A 725 -34.43 -7.75 0.00
N ALA A 726 -34.11 -7.73 1.30
CA ALA A 726 -33.33 -8.80 1.93
C ALA A 726 -34.03 -10.16 1.82
N LEU A 727 -35.34 -10.21 2.11
CA LEU A 727 -36.15 -11.43 1.97
C LEU A 727 -36.20 -11.90 0.51
N ARG A 728 -36.33 -10.98 -0.44
CA ARG A 728 -36.29 -11.29 -1.88
C ARG A 728 -34.94 -11.85 -2.32
N PHE A 729 -33.84 -11.40 -1.72
CA PHE A 729 -32.48 -11.67 -2.16
C PHE A 729 -31.67 -12.55 -1.17
N GLY A 730 -32.34 -13.53 -0.56
CA GLY A 730 -31.67 -14.67 0.07
C GLY A 730 -31.76 -14.74 1.60
N ALA A 731 -32.32 -13.74 2.28
CA ALA A 731 -32.55 -13.82 3.72
C ALA A 731 -33.71 -14.80 4.03
N SER A 732 -33.52 -15.65 5.04
CA SER A 732 -34.56 -16.55 5.55
C SER A 732 -35.59 -15.80 6.40
N GLU A 733 -35.14 -14.75 7.09
CA GLU A 733 -35.98 -13.84 7.87
C GLU A 733 -35.35 -12.44 7.89
N SER A 734 -36.17 -11.41 8.13
CA SER A 734 -35.74 -10.03 8.33
C SER A 734 -36.36 -9.46 9.60
N ARG A 735 -35.54 -8.84 10.45
CA ARG A 735 -35.94 -8.24 11.74
C ARG A 735 -35.76 -6.72 11.71
N PRO A 736 -36.81 -5.94 11.39
CA PRO A 736 -36.77 -4.48 11.46
C PRO A 736 -36.97 -4.01 12.91
N LEU A 737 -35.88 -3.74 13.61
CA LEU A 737 -35.88 -3.37 15.02
C LEU A 737 -36.00 -1.86 15.22
N ARG A 738 -36.50 -1.44 16.38
CA ARG A 738 -36.73 -0.03 16.76
C ARG A 738 -36.24 0.24 18.17
N GLY A 739 -36.40 1.49 18.63
CA GLY A 739 -35.95 1.91 19.96
C GLY A 739 -36.40 0.96 21.08
N ASP A 740 -37.62 0.44 21.04
CA ASP A 740 -38.17 -0.50 22.04
C ASP A 740 -37.36 -1.80 22.24
N PHE A 741 -36.49 -2.15 21.30
CA PHE A 741 -35.55 -3.27 21.44
C PHE A 741 -34.41 -2.99 22.44
N LEU A 742 -34.11 -1.71 22.72
CA LEU A 742 -33.07 -1.31 23.66
C LEU A 742 -33.60 -1.36 25.10
N ASP A 743 -33.06 -2.28 25.92
CA ASP A 743 -33.50 -2.46 27.30
C ASP A 743 -33.13 -1.28 28.24
N ASP A 744 -33.84 -1.15 29.35
CA ASP A 744 -33.66 -0.06 30.32
C ASP A 744 -32.27 -0.05 30.98
N ALA A 745 -31.59 -1.20 31.05
CA ALA A 745 -30.25 -1.27 31.61
C ALA A 745 -29.25 -0.64 30.63
N PHE A 746 -29.31 -1.01 29.35
CA PHE A 746 -28.52 -0.43 28.28
C PHE A 746 -28.74 1.07 28.16
N ARG A 747 -30.00 1.52 28.16
CA ARG A 747 -30.35 2.95 28.05
C ARG A 747 -29.76 3.79 29.18
N ARG A 748 -29.85 3.30 30.43
CA ARG A 748 -29.29 4.01 31.59
C ARG A 748 -27.77 4.04 31.57
N LYS A 749 -27.13 2.92 31.21
CA LYS A 749 -25.65 2.85 31.13
C LYS A 749 -25.10 3.83 30.09
N ASN A 750 -25.78 3.93 28.94
CA ASN A 750 -25.31 4.70 27.79
C ASN A 750 -26.02 6.06 27.63
N GLU A 751 -26.71 6.56 28.67
CA GLU A 751 -27.53 7.77 28.61
C GLU A 751 -26.74 8.97 28.06
N VAL A 752 -25.49 9.14 28.51
CA VAL A 752 -24.61 10.23 28.07
C VAL A 752 -24.32 10.15 26.57
N LEU A 753 -24.01 8.95 26.05
CA LEU A 753 -23.74 8.75 24.63
C LEU A 753 -25.02 8.88 23.81
N LEU A 754 -26.13 8.27 24.28
CA LEU A 754 -27.47 8.28 23.66
C LEU A 754 -28.01 9.70 23.47
N ASN A 755 -27.81 10.56 24.47
CA ASN A 755 -28.30 11.94 24.48
C ASN A 755 -27.22 12.98 24.13
N PHE A 756 -26.04 12.55 23.65
CA PHE A 756 -24.94 13.45 23.38
C PHE A 756 -25.30 14.43 22.25
N ASN A 757 -25.15 15.73 22.52
CA ASN A 757 -25.43 16.77 21.53
C ASN A 757 -24.27 16.90 20.54
N ARG A 758 -24.48 16.45 19.29
CA ARG A 758 -23.48 16.60 18.24
C ARG A 758 -23.56 18.00 17.64
N THR A 759 -22.59 18.85 17.98
CA THR A 759 -22.57 20.21 17.42
C THR A 759 -22.12 20.19 15.94
N PRO A 760 -22.52 21.19 15.13
CA PRO A 760 -22.08 21.31 13.74
C PRO A 760 -20.55 21.32 13.60
N GLU A 761 -19.84 21.93 14.55
CA GLU A 761 -18.37 22.00 14.57
C GLU A 761 -17.72 20.60 14.66
N LEU A 762 -18.29 19.70 15.48
CA LEU A 762 -17.81 18.33 15.65
C LEU A 762 -18.16 17.42 14.45
N THR A 763 -19.08 17.84 13.58
CA THR A 763 -19.66 16.99 12.53
C THR A 763 -19.46 17.50 11.11
N GLN A 764 -18.71 18.58 10.95
CA GLN A 764 -18.41 19.26 9.68
C GLN A 764 -17.82 18.39 8.56
N HIS A 765 -17.26 17.23 8.90
CA HIS A 765 -16.69 16.24 7.95
C HIS A 765 -17.51 14.98 7.77
N LYS A 766 -18.69 14.92 8.39
CA LYS A 766 -19.57 13.76 8.33
C LYS A 766 -20.79 14.08 7.49
N THR A 767 -21.33 13.06 6.83
CA THR A 767 -22.66 13.14 6.25
C THR A 767 -23.66 13.47 7.38
N PRO A 768 -24.60 14.42 7.18
CA PRO A 768 -25.63 14.72 8.15
C PRO A 768 -26.52 13.48 8.34
N SER A 769 -26.25 12.71 9.38
CA SER A 769 -27.13 11.66 9.86
C SER A 769 -27.90 12.22 11.04
N GLY A 770 -29.22 12.05 11.06
CA GLY A 770 -30.06 12.43 12.20
C GLY A 770 -29.64 11.57 13.39
N LYS A 771 -28.91 12.16 14.35
CA LYS A 771 -28.13 11.40 15.33
C LYS A 771 -28.92 11.17 16.62
N VAL A 772 -29.20 9.90 16.91
CA VAL A 772 -29.37 9.41 18.28
C VAL A 772 -28.13 8.58 18.62
N GLY A 773 -27.37 9.04 19.61
CA GLY A 773 -26.57 8.15 20.42
C GLY A 773 -25.20 7.66 19.97
N TYR A 774 -24.50 8.35 19.06
CA TYR A 774 -23.21 7.87 18.52
C TYR A 774 -23.21 6.44 17.97
N TYR A 775 -24.38 5.89 17.63
CA TYR A 775 -24.51 4.51 17.17
C TYR A 775 -24.08 3.45 18.19
N VAL A 776 -23.94 3.78 19.49
CA VAL A 776 -23.62 2.80 20.56
C VAL A 776 -24.62 1.64 20.60
N TRP A 777 -25.85 1.87 20.14
CA TRP A 777 -26.89 0.86 20.03
C TRP A 777 -26.63 -0.19 18.93
N LYS A 778 -25.83 0.10 17.90
CA LYS A 778 -25.59 -0.82 16.77
C LYS A 778 -24.93 -2.13 17.21
N PRO A 779 -23.77 -2.14 17.91
CA PRO A 779 -23.17 -3.37 18.42
C PRO A 779 -24.14 -4.14 19.34
N TYR A 780 -24.90 -3.43 20.18
CA TYR A 780 -25.88 -4.05 21.07
C TYR A 780 -26.96 -4.79 20.27
N VAL A 781 -27.53 -4.17 19.23
CA VAL A 781 -28.57 -4.78 18.40
C VAL A 781 -28.06 -6.04 17.69
N VAL A 782 -26.88 -5.97 17.09
CA VAL A 782 -26.27 -7.13 16.41
C VAL A 782 -25.96 -8.24 17.41
N LEU A 783 -25.36 -7.92 18.56
CA LEU A 783 -25.04 -8.88 19.62
C LEU A 783 -26.28 -9.58 20.16
N ARG A 784 -27.33 -8.83 20.52
CA ARG A 784 -28.57 -9.41 21.08
C ARG A 784 -29.31 -10.27 20.07
N THR A 785 -29.25 -9.93 18.79
CA THR A 785 -29.75 -10.82 17.72
C THR A 785 -28.93 -12.10 17.67
N LEU A 786 -27.59 -12.00 17.66
CA LEU A 786 -26.71 -13.16 17.58
C LEU A 786 -26.90 -14.12 18.78
N LEU A 787 -27.16 -13.56 19.97
CA LEU A 787 -27.40 -14.30 21.21
C LEU A 787 -28.80 -14.95 21.30
N ASP A 788 -29.71 -14.68 20.37
CA ASP A 788 -31.04 -15.30 20.35
C ASP A 788 -30.91 -16.84 20.40
N PRO A 789 -31.45 -17.50 21.44
CA PRO A 789 -31.29 -18.94 21.62
C PRO A 789 -31.97 -19.78 20.52
N SER A 790 -32.89 -19.19 19.76
CA SER A 790 -33.55 -19.87 18.63
C SER A 790 -32.66 -19.97 17.38
N LEU A 791 -31.56 -19.22 17.33
CA LEU A 791 -30.62 -19.24 16.20
C LEU A 791 -29.56 -20.34 16.37
N PRO A 792 -29.46 -21.29 15.42
CA PRO A 792 -28.44 -22.35 15.45
C PRO A 792 -27.00 -21.80 15.43
N TRP A 793 -26.13 -22.42 16.22
CA TRP A 793 -24.68 -22.18 16.16
C TRP A 793 -24.09 -22.68 14.85
N GLU A 794 -23.00 -22.05 14.39
CA GLU A 794 -22.17 -22.38 13.22
C GLU A 794 -22.87 -22.32 11.85
N THR A 795 -24.20 -22.42 11.80
CA THR A 795 -25.01 -22.52 10.58
C THR A 795 -25.93 -21.31 10.35
N THR A 796 -25.90 -20.34 11.26
CA THR A 796 -26.62 -19.06 11.12
C THR A 796 -25.66 -17.95 10.71
N ALA A 797 -26.05 -17.17 9.71
CA ALA A 797 -25.45 -15.87 9.39
C ALA A 797 -26.42 -14.74 9.73
N VAL A 798 -26.01 -13.82 10.60
CA VAL A 798 -26.69 -12.56 10.85
C VAL A 798 -26.12 -11.50 9.91
N VAL A 799 -26.97 -10.86 9.13
CA VAL A 799 -26.60 -9.81 8.17
C VAL A 799 -27.17 -8.48 8.68
N TRP A 800 -26.31 -7.62 9.19
CA TRP A 800 -26.66 -6.24 9.54
C TRP A 800 -26.67 -5.37 8.29
N THR A 801 -27.67 -4.50 8.15
CA THR A 801 -27.58 -3.34 7.26
C THR A 801 -28.09 -2.06 7.94
N ASP A 802 -27.50 -0.91 7.57
CA ASP A 802 -28.12 0.38 7.87
C ASP A 802 -29.47 0.48 7.14
N ALA A 803 -30.46 1.12 7.77
CA ALA A 803 -31.82 1.18 7.22
C ALA A 803 -31.90 1.71 5.78
N GLY A 804 -30.97 2.59 5.37
CA GLY A 804 -30.89 3.15 4.02
C GLY A 804 -30.32 2.23 2.93
N ILE A 805 -29.88 1.01 3.27
CA ILE A 805 -29.29 0.03 2.36
C ILE A 805 -30.33 -1.02 1.98
N HIS A 806 -30.48 -1.30 0.68
CA HIS A 806 -31.34 -2.38 0.19
C HIS A 806 -30.61 -3.26 -0.81
N PHE A 807 -31.03 -4.52 -0.89
CA PHE A 807 -30.41 -5.54 -1.72
C PHE A 807 -30.91 -5.43 -3.17
N VAL A 808 -29.98 -5.57 -4.12
CA VAL A 808 -30.25 -5.57 -5.57
C VAL A 808 -29.91 -6.89 -6.24
N SER A 809 -29.16 -7.76 -5.56
CA SER A 809 -28.88 -9.12 -6.00
C SER A 809 -28.74 -10.07 -4.80
N ASP A 810 -28.67 -11.37 -5.09
CA ASP A 810 -28.58 -12.44 -4.08
C ASP A 810 -27.32 -12.30 -3.21
N MET A 811 -27.50 -12.24 -1.88
CA MET A 811 -26.40 -12.08 -0.93
C MET A 811 -25.64 -13.39 -0.60
N ARG A 812 -26.21 -14.55 -0.95
CA ARG A 812 -25.62 -15.86 -0.59
C ARG A 812 -24.19 -16.06 -1.11
N PRO A 813 -23.85 -15.71 -2.36
CA PRO A 813 -22.47 -15.83 -2.84
C PRO A 813 -21.47 -15.05 -1.99
N LEU A 814 -21.81 -13.80 -1.62
CA LEU A 814 -20.97 -12.96 -0.76
C LEU A 814 -20.79 -13.59 0.64
N ILE A 815 -21.87 -14.07 1.25
CA ILE A 815 -21.81 -14.76 2.55
C ILE A 815 -20.96 -16.03 2.47
N HIS A 816 -21.17 -16.86 1.44
CA HIS A 816 -20.43 -18.10 1.27
C HIS A 816 -18.94 -17.86 1.04
N GLU A 817 -18.59 -16.84 0.28
CA GLU A 817 -17.20 -16.51 0.02
C GLU A 817 -16.48 -15.99 1.26
N PHE A 818 -17.05 -14.97 1.91
CA PHE A 818 -16.34 -14.23 2.95
C PHE A 818 -16.44 -14.87 4.33
N LEU A 819 -17.53 -15.60 4.62
CA LEU A 819 -17.61 -16.35 5.87
C LEU A 819 -17.02 -17.76 5.76
N ARG A 820 -16.55 -18.21 4.59
CA ARG A 820 -15.94 -19.56 4.46
C ARG A 820 -14.84 -19.78 5.49
N ASP A 821 -13.95 -18.79 5.58
CA ASP A 821 -12.75 -18.74 6.40
C ASP A 821 -12.77 -17.54 7.37
N SER A 822 -13.93 -16.91 7.57
CA SER A 822 -14.09 -15.81 8.53
C SER A 822 -15.38 -15.94 9.34
N ASP A 823 -15.35 -15.52 10.60
CA ASP A 823 -16.54 -15.46 11.47
C ASP A 823 -17.33 -14.16 11.26
N VAL A 824 -16.65 -13.09 10.85
CA VAL A 824 -17.23 -11.77 10.57
C VAL A 824 -16.66 -11.27 9.25
N ALA A 825 -17.47 -10.61 8.44
CA ALA A 825 -17.02 -9.93 7.23
C ALA A 825 -17.77 -8.61 7.03
N ALA A 826 -17.10 -7.60 6.49
CA ALA A 826 -17.68 -6.28 6.28
C ALA A 826 -16.95 -5.55 5.14
N THR A 827 -17.49 -4.40 4.71
CA THR A 827 -16.96 -3.66 3.56
C THR A 827 -15.73 -2.86 3.93
N ARG A 828 -14.65 -2.96 3.14
CA ARG A 828 -13.51 -2.03 3.21
C ARG A 828 -13.87 -0.70 2.55
N THR A 829 -13.48 0.42 3.16
CA THR A 829 -13.68 1.78 2.63
C THR A 829 -12.40 2.33 2.01
N PRO A 830 -12.42 3.41 1.21
CA PRO A 830 -11.20 4.08 0.77
C PRO A 830 -10.57 5.00 1.83
N MET A 831 -11.11 5.05 3.06
CA MET A 831 -10.63 5.90 4.15
C MET A 831 -9.55 5.18 4.93
N ASN A 832 -8.41 5.82 5.27
CA ASN A 832 -7.37 5.20 6.09
C ASN A 832 -7.69 5.33 7.59
N GLU A 833 -7.22 4.39 8.41
CA GLU A 833 -7.39 4.45 9.86
C GLU A 833 -6.75 5.70 10.47
N GLY A 834 -5.49 6.00 10.12
CA GLY A 834 -4.79 7.19 10.65
C GLY A 834 -5.50 8.52 10.36
N ASP A 835 -6.29 8.58 9.28
CA ASP A 835 -7.07 9.78 8.92
C ASP A 835 -8.42 9.85 9.65
N PHE A 836 -9.01 8.69 10.00
CA PHE A 836 -10.43 8.59 10.37
C PHE A 836 -10.73 7.88 11.71
N SER A 837 -9.68 7.54 12.46
CA SER A 837 -9.73 6.95 13.80
C SER A 837 -8.86 7.77 14.75
N LYS A 838 -9.41 8.19 15.89
CA LYS A 838 -8.66 9.01 16.85
C LYS A 838 -7.63 8.19 17.62
N ARG A 839 -6.56 8.85 18.05
CA ARG A 839 -5.42 8.22 18.75
C ARG A 839 -5.83 7.47 20.01
N ASP A 840 -6.72 8.03 20.83
CA ASP A 840 -7.21 7.34 22.03
C ASP A 840 -7.85 5.97 21.70
N ALA A 841 -8.51 5.82 20.55
CA ALA A 841 -9.08 4.54 20.14
C ALA A 841 -8.00 3.50 19.82
N PHE A 842 -6.94 3.90 19.12
CA PHE A 842 -5.79 3.03 18.86
C PHE A 842 -5.15 2.55 20.16
N VAL A 843 -4.91 3.46 21.11
CA VAL A 843 -4.25 3.15 22.38
C VAL A 843 -5.14 2.26 23.27
N LEU A 844 -6.42 2.61 23.44
CA LEU A 844 -7.33 1.87 24.31
C LEU A 844 -7.67 0.47 23.80
N LEU A 845 -7.58 0.26 22.49
CA LEU A 845 -7.87 -1.03 21.85
C LEU A 845 -6.60 -1.87 21.60
N ASP A 846 -5.42 -1.41 22.03
CA ASP A 846 -4.13 -2.04 21.71
C ASP A 846 -4.00 -2.29 20.19
N ALA A 847 -4.34 -1.28 19.39
CA ALA A 847 -4.35 -1.32 17.93
C ALA A 847 -3.36 -0.32 17.30
N ASP A 848 -2.57 0.37 18.12
CA ASP A 848 -1.70 1.49 17.77
C ASP A 848 -0.45 1.07 16.98
N PHE A 849 -0.70 0.45 15.82
CA PHE A 849 0.30 -0.11 14.94
C PHE A 849 0.20 0.51 13.53
N PRO A 850 1.33 0.72 12.86
CA PRO A 850 1.41 1.16 11.46
C PRO A 850 0.65 0.23 10.51
N SER A 851 0.82 -1.08 10.69
CA SER A 851 0.12 -2.12 9.94
C SER A 851 -1.41 -2.04 10.06
N ILE A 852 -1.93 -1.31 11.06
CA ILE A 852 -3.35 -0.97 11.19
C ILE A 852 -3.61 0.46 10.74
N MET A 853 -2.84 1.44 11.22
CA MET A 853 -2.99 2.88 10.90
C MET A 853 -3.03 3.13 9.38
N GLU A 854 -2.16 2.46 8.63
CA GLU A 854 -2.05 2.65 7.19
C GLU A 854 -3.13 1.88 6.41
N THR A 855 -3.89 1.01 7.07
CA THR A 855 -4.93 0.26 6.37
C THR A 855 -6.21 1.07 6.22
N ASN A 856 -7.03 0.66 5.28
CA ASN A 856 -8.35 1.22 5.10
C ASN A 856 -9.31 0.82 6.23
N GLN A 857 -10.19 1.74 6.66
CA GLN A 857 -11.27 1.46 7.58
C GLN A 857 -12.28 0.45 7.00
N ILE A 858 -12.86 -0.35 7.88
CA ILE A 858 -13.94 -1.29 7.60
C ILE A 858 -15.25 -0.63 8.00
N ALA A 859 -16.18 -0.49 7.06
CA ALA A 859 -17.47 0.13 7.25
C ALA A 859 -18.42 -0.74 8.08
N THR A 860 -19.23 -0.11 8.92
CA THR A 860 -20.27 -0.78 9.70
C THR A 860 -21.67 -0.69 9.06
N GLY A 861 -21.75 -0.29 7.79
CA GLY A 861 -23.01 -0.15 7.06
C GLY A 861 -23.61 -1.49 6.64
N ILE A 862 -22.78 -2.48 6.32
CA ILE A 862 -23.19 -3.88 6.09
C ILE A 862 -22.18 -4.80 6.78
N ILE A 863 -22.68 -5.70 7.63
CA ILE A 863 -21.83 -6.62 8.40
C ILE A 863 -22.43 -8.02 8.33
N LEU A 864 -21.61 -9.00 7.95
CA LEU A 864 -21.93 -10.42 7.90
C LEU A 864 -21.32 -11.08 9.14
N VAL A 865 -22.13 -11.79 9.93
CA VAL A 865 -21.67 -12.41 11.18
C VAL A 865 -22.16 -13.84 11.26
N ARG A 866 -21.24 -14.82 11.30
CA ARG A 866 -21.61 -16.20 11.63
C ARG A 866 -21.78 -16.34 13.14
N LYS A 867 -22.85 -17.02 13.58
CA LYS A 867 -23.05 -17.28 15.00
C LYS A 867 -22.03 -18.27 15.54
N THR A 868 -20.96 -17.76 16.10
CA THR A 868 -19.87 -18.52 16.70
C THR A 868 -19.34 -17.85 17.96
N ARG A 869 -18.58 -18.58 18.79
CA ARG A 869 -18.06 -18.03 20.05
C ARG A 869 -17.15 -16.83 19.84
N LEU A 870 -16.36 -16.85 18.77
CA LEU A 870 -15.46 -15.73 18.43
C LEU A 870 -16.27 -14.52 17.97
N ALA A 871 -17.27 -14.71 17.10
CA ALA A 871 -18.14 -13.61 16.69
C ALA A 871 -18.88 -12.97 17.87
N VAL A 872 -19.37 -13.79 18.82
CA VAL A 872 -20.01 -13.29 20.04
C VAL A 872 -19.01 -12.47 20.87
N SER A 873 -17.83 -13.02 21.14
CA SER A 873 -16.77 -12.32 21.89
C SER A 873 -16.34 -11.02 21.21
N PHE A 874 -16.22 -11.02 19.88
CA PHE A 874 -15.93 -9.81 19.11
C PHE A 874 -17.01 -8.74 19.28
N LEU A 875 -18.29 -9.11 19.16
CA LEU A 875 -19.40 -8.18 19.32
C LEU A 875 -19.52 -7.66 20.76
N GLU A 876 -19.17 -8.46 21.77
CA GLU A 876 -19.07 -8.02 23.17
C GLU A 876 -17.97 -6.98 23.36
N THR A 877 -16.79 -7.21 22.78
CA THR A 877 -15.67 -6.25 22.82
C THR A 877 -15.99 -4.99 22.03
N TRP A 878 -16.64 -5.12 20.86
CA TRP A 878 -17.08 -3.97 20.07
C TRP A 878 -18.11 -3.13 20.83
N LEU A 879 -19.09 -3.77 21.49
CA LEU A 879 -20.02 -3.08 22.37
C LEU A 879 -19.28 -2.34 23.49
N ALA A 880 -18.40 -3.02 24.22
CA ALA A 880 -17.65 -2.40 25.32
C ALA A 880 -16.80 -1.20 24.85
N ALA A 881 -16.16 -1.30 23.69
CA ALA A 881 -15.42 -0.21 23.07
C ALA A 881 -16.35 0.96 22.71
N CYS A 882 -17.54 0.68 22.18
CA CYS A 882 -18.54 1.69 21.85
C CYS A 882 -19.20 2.33 23.08
N GLU A 883 -19.01 1.80 24.28
CA GLU A 883 -19.47 2.42 25.52
C GLU A 883 -18.41 3.38 26.11
N ASP A 884 -17.19 3.42 25.55
CA ASP A 884 -16.15 4.37 25.94
C ASP A 884 -16.22 5.65 25.07
N ARG A 885 -16.58 6.77 25.70
CA ARG A 885 -16.60 8.10 25.09
C ARG A 885 -15.27 8.47 24.46
N ARG A 886 -14.14 8.08 25.07
CA ARG A 886 -12.78 8.33 24.57
C ARG A 886 -12.46 7.55 23.30
N ILE A 887 -13.30 6.60 22.88
CA ILE A 887 -13.22 5.91 21.58
C ILE A 887 -14.28 6.46 20.61
N MET A 888 -15.48 6.77 21.12
CA MET A 888 -16.64 7.03 20.27
C MET A 888 -16.85 8.47 19.81
N THR A 889 -16.47 9.46 20.61
CA THR A 889 -16.78 10.86 20.30
C THR A 889 -15.67 11.52 19.46
N GLU A 890 -15.96 12.67 18.87
CA GLU A 890 -15.00 13.54 18.18
C GLU A 890 -14.27 14.49 19.14
N GLU A 891 -14.35 14.23 20.45
CA GLU A 891 -13.58 15.00 21.43
C GLU A 891 -12.08 14.70 21.32
N PRO A 892 -11.23 15.68 21.68
CA PRO A 892 -9.78 15.50 21.62
C PRO A 892 -9.31 14.29 22.44
N SER A 893 -8.32 13.57 21.92
CA SER A 893 -7.63 12.51 22.67
C SER A 893 -7.00 13.06 23.96
N ILE A 894 -7.11 12.30 25.05
CA ILE A 894 -6.68 12.72 26.39
C ILE A 894 -5.59 11.85 27.01
N LEU A 895 -5.15 10.79 26.33
CA LEU A 895 -4.15 9.85 26.86
C LEU A 895 -2.69 10.32 26.70
N GLY A 896 -2.47 11.56 26.28
CA GLY A 896 -1.13 12.17 26.20
C GLY A 896 -0.33 11.82 24.95
N TYR A 897 -0.93 11.09 24.00
CA TYR A 897 -0.36 10.85 22.67
C TYR A 897 -0.97 11.83 21.66
N PRO A 898 -0.17 12.49 20.81
CA PRO A 898 -0.71 13.34 19.76
C PRO A 898 -1.49 12.51 18.73
N GLU A 899 -2.48 13.13 18.09
CA GLU A 899 -3.12 12.56 16.91
C GLU A 899 -2.08 12.32 15.80
N TYR A 900 -2.35 11.35 14.92
CA TYR A 900 -1.52 11.17 13.74
C TYR A 900 -1.54 12.44 12.86
N PRO A 901 -0.42 12.79 12.20
CA PRO A 901 -0.35 14.01 11.37
C PRO A 901 -1.41 14.09 10.26
N SER A 902 -1.95 12.95 9.82
CA SER A 902 -2.99 12.87 8.79
C SER A 902 -4.42 12.83 9.33
N PHE A 903 -4.61 12.79 10.65
CA PHE A 903 -5.91 12.69 11.31
C PHE A 903 -6.84 13.84 10.93
N ARG A 904 -8.09 13.52 10.62
CA ARG A 904 -9.12 14.48 10.18
C ARG A 904 -10.33 14.48 11.09
N ASN A 905 -10.83 13.30 11.42
CA ASN A 905 -12.01 13.13 12.25
C ASN A 905 -12.12 11.70 12.76
N ASN A 906 -12.89 11.45 13.83
CA ASN A 906 -13.18 10.11 14.30
C ASN A 906 -14.49 9.58 13.71
N ASN A 907 -14.58 8.31 13.29
CA ASN A 907 -15.79 7.71 12.69
C ASN A 907 -16.67 6.86 13.65
N ASP A 908 -16.71 7.24 14.93
CA ASP A 908 -17.63 6.67 15.94
C ASP A 908 -17.52 5.13 16.09
N ASP A 909 -18.65 4.40 15.99
CA ASP A 909 -18.71 2.94 16.10
C ASP A 909 -17.85 2.23 15.06
N GLN A 910 -17.67 2.86 13.89
CA GLN A 910 -16.84 2.33 12.81
C GLN A 910 -15.37 2.30 13.20
N THR A 911 -14.87 3.30 13.94
CA THR A 911 -13.50 3.31 14.47
C THR A 911 -13.27 2.08 15.35
N ALA A 912 -14.14 1.87 16.34
CA ALA A 912 -14.05 0.74 17.24
C ALA A 912 -14.17 -0.60 16.50
N PHE A 913 -15.16 -0.71 15.60
CA PHE A 913 -15.38 -1.92 14.80
C PHE A 913 -14.16 -2.26 13.96
N SER A 914 -13.64 -1.27 13.24
CA SER A 914 -12.60 -1.47 12.23
C SER A 914 -11.26 -1.88 12.84
N LEU A 915 -10.86 -1.23 13.95
CA LEU A 915 -9.65 -1.60 14.69
C LEU A 915 -9.76 -3.02 15.25
N LEU A 916 -10.86 -3.34 15.94
CA LEU A 916 -11.09 -4.69 16.47
C LEU A 916 -11.17 -5.74 15.35
N PHE A 917 -11.84 -5.43 14.24
CA PHE A 917 -11.99 -6.32 13.10
C PHE A 917 -10.63 -6.79 12.56
N LYS A 918 -9.65 -5.88 12.51
CA LYS A 918 -8.27 -6.16 12.08
C LYS A 918 -7.47 -6.92 13.13
N LEU A 919 -7.64 -6.59 14.41
CA LEU A 919 -7.03 -7.36 15.51
C LEU A 919 -7.48 -8.83 15.51
N HIS A 920 -8.71 -9.10 15.05
CA HIS A 920 -9.22 -10.46 14.86
C HIS A 920 -8.91 -11.07 13.49
N GLY A 921 -8.30 -10.31 12.57
CA GLY A 921 -7.94 -10.72 11.21
C GLY A 921 -9.11 -11.23 10.37
N PHE A 922 -10.28 -10.63 10.57
CA PHE A 922 -11.46 -10.94 9.79
C PHE A 922 -11.31 -10.51 8.33
N ARG A 923 -12.10 -11.14 7.44
CA ARG A 923 -11.98 -10.93 5.99
C ARG A 923 -12.93 -9.84 5.54
N ALA A 924 -12.38 -8.77 4.96
CA ALA A 924 -13.17 -7.69 4.39
C ALA A 924 -13.45 -7.92 2.89
N PHE A 925 -14.60 -7.45 2.42
CA PHE A 925 -14.95 -7.39 0.99
C PHE A 925 -14.84 -5.96 0.45
N SER A 926 -14.63 -5.81 -0.86
CA SER A 926 -14.44 -4.53 -1.53
C SER A 926 -15.75 -3.73 -1.67
N VAL A 927 -15.63 -2.48 -2.11
CA VAL A 927 -16.78 -1.62 -2.41
C VAL A 927 -17.58 -2.17 -3.60
N GLU A 928 -16.89 -2.71 -4.59
CA GLU A 928 -17.43 -3.31 -5.80
C GLU A 928 -18.18 -4.61 -5.48
N GLU A 929 -17.60 -5.48 -4.65
CA GLU A 929 -18.24 -6.71 -4.17
C GLU A 929 -19.49 -6.40 -3.34
N ARG A 930 -19.45 -5.33 -2.52
CA ARG A 930 -20.63 -4.82 -1.83
C ARG A 930 -21.68 -4.33 -2.84
N ASP A 931 -21.30 -3.46 -3.76
CA ASP A 931 -22.22 -2.78 -4.67
C ASP A 931 -22.83 -3.72 -5.73
N ALA A 932 -22.21 -4.89 -5.94
CA ALA A 932 -22.80 -6.00 -6.69
C ALA A 932 -24.04 -6.60 -5.98
N VAL A 933 -24.14 -6.48 -4.65
CA VAL A 933 -25.18 -7.11 -3.83
C VAL A 933 -26.18 -6.09 -3.28
N VAL A 934 -25.71 -4.92 -2.85
CA VAL A 934 -26.54 -3.87 -2.24
C VAL A 934 -26.39 -2.54 -2.94
N TYR A 935 -27.47 -1.77 -2.97
CA TYR A 935 -27.45 -0.41 -3.46
C TYR A 935 -27.38 0.57 -2.30
N THR A 936 -26.32 1.36 -2.27
CA THR A 936 -26.09 2.42 -1.27
C THR A 936 -26.48 3.81 -1.81
N GLY A 937 -27.13 3.89 -2.99
CA GLY A 937 -27.18 5.11 -3.78
C GLY A 937 -28.00 6.27 -3.20
N ARG A 938 -28.81 6.07 -2.15
CA ARG A 938 -29.35 7.20 -1.36
C ARG A 938 -28.28 7.83 -0.47
N ASN A 939 -27.39 7.03 0.12
CA ASN A 939 -26.23 7.54 0.84
C ASN A 939 -25.23 8.18 -0.12
N LEU A 940 -25.05 7.62 -1.33
CA LEU A 940 -24.27 8.25 -2.39
C LEU A 940 -24.91 9.54 -2.87
N ALA A 941 -26.23 9.61 -3.07
CA ALA A 941 -26.92 10.84 -3.46
C ALA A 941 -26.84 11.92 -2.37
N LYS A 942 -26.96 11.54 -1.09
CA LYS A 942 -26.68 12.42 0.06
C LYS A 942 -25.23 12.88 0.07
N PHE A 943 -24.28 11.98 -0.21
CA PHE A 943 -22.86 12.29 -0.26
C PHE A 943 -22.50 13.18 -1.45
N LEU A 944 -23.03 12.92 -2.64
CA LEU A 944 -22.86 13.73 -3.85
C LEU A 944 -23.55 15.08 -3.69
N LYS A 945 -24.75 15.13 -3.09
CA LYS A 945 -25.41 16.38 -2.74
C LYS A 945 -24.56 17.16 -1.74
N ALA A 946 -24.10 16.54 -0.66
CA ALA A 946 -23.20 17.17 0.31
C ALA A 946 -21.87 17.60 -0.32
N SER A 947 -21.29 16.81 -1.22
CA SER A 947 -20.05 17.12 -1.93
C SER A 947 -20.22 18.22 -2.96
N ASN A 948 -21.36 18.27 -3.66
CA ASN A 948 -21.70 19.32 -4.62
C ASN A 948 -22.07 20.60 -3.90
N ASP A 949 -22.84 20.51 -2.84
CA ASP A 949 -23.17 21.62 -1.96
C ASP A 949 -21.92 22.16 -1.31
N PHE A 950 -20.97 21.31 -0.92
CA PHE A 950 -19.65 21.70 -0.46
C PHE A 950 -18.82 22.38 -1.57
N ALA A 951 -18.80 21.81 -2.78
CA ALA A 951 -18.07 22.38 -3.92
C ALA A 951 -18.66 23.72 -4.42
N LEU A 952 -19.97 23.93 -4.25
CA LEU A 952 -20.70 25.17 -4.54
C LEU A 952 -20.82 26.08 -3.30
N GLY A 953 -20.39 25.57 -2.14
CA GLY A 953 -20.62 26.02 -0.76
C GLY A 953 -22.04 26.50 -0.44
N VAL A 954 -23.05 25.82 -0.99
CA VAL A 954 -24.46 25.99 -0.61
C VAL A 954 -24.70 25.25 0.70
N THR A 955 -25.36 25.89 1.67
CA THR A 955 -25.81 25.20 2.89
C THR A 955 -27.20 24.61 2.65
N SER A 956 -27.25 23.30 2.47
CA SER A 956 -28.53 22.58 2.39
C SER A 956 -29.05 22.26 3.78
N ASP A 957 -30.35 22.44 4.00
CA ASP A 957 -31.02 21.98 5.21
C ASP A 957 -31.24 20.45 5.17
N ARG A 958 -31.63 19.88 6.30
CA ARG A 958 -31.91 18.44 6.45
C ARG A 958 -32.92 17.95 5.41
N ASP A 959 -33.91 18.77 5.07
CA ASP A 959 -35.01 18.38 4.21
C ASP A 959 -34.55 18.35 2.74
N ALA A 960 -33.62 19.21 2.32
CA ALA A 960 -32.97 19.17 1.00
C ALA A 960 -32.06 17.94 0.82
N TYR A 961 -31.39 17.46 1.88
CA TYR A 961 -30.62 16.21 1.84
C TYR A 961 -31.52 14.97 1.74
N LEU A 962 -32.65 14.99 2.47
CA LEU A 962 -33.65 13.94 2.39
C LEU A 962 -34.31 13.94 1.01
N GLN A 963 -34.63 15.11 0.45
CA GLN A 963 -35.19 15.24 -0.90
C GLN A 963 -34.25 14.70 -1.99
N ALA A 964 -32.94 15.00 -1.93
CA ALA A 964 -31.98 14.44 -2.89
C ALA A 964 -31.88 12.91 -2.81
N ALA A 965 -32.04 12.34 -1.61
CA ALA A 965 -32.14 10.90 -1.41
C ALA A 965 -33.47 10.34 -1.95
N ASP A 966 -34.57 11.05 -1.76
CA ASP A 966 -35.91 10.69 -2.25
C ASP A 966 -35.95 10.71 -3.79
N ASP A 967 -35.37 11.72 -4.41
CA ASP A 967 -35.30 11.87 -5.87
C ASP A 967 -34.47 10.75 -6.52
N ALA A 968 -33.34 10.38 -5.91
CA ALA A 968 -32.50 9.26 -6.36
C ALA A 968 -33.22 7.90 -6.21
N ALA A 969 -33.97 7.70 -5.13
CA ALA A 969 -34.77 6.49 -4.94
C ALA A 969 -35.96 6.41 -5.92
N GLY A 970 -36.59 7.55 -6.21
CA GLY A 970 -37.69 7.65 -7.17
C GLY A 970 -37.29 7.28 -8.60
N GLN A 971 -36.06 7.62 -9.03
CA GLN A 971 -35.55 7.26 -10.36
C GLN A 971 -35.25 5.75 -10.51
N SER A 972 -34.72 5.11 -9.47
CA SER A 972 -34.45 3.65 -9.43
C SER A 972 -35.73 2.79 -9.46
N SER A 973 -36.78 3.22 -8.78
CA SER A 973 -38.09 2.53 -8.80
C SER A 973 -38.74 2.51 -10.19
N ARG A 974 -38.39 3.46 -11.07
CA ARG A 974 -38.88 3.53 -12.45
C ARG A 974 -38.03 2.71 -13.43
N SER A 975 -36.74 2.53 -13.16
CA SER A 975 -35.85 1.73 -14.03
C SER A 975 -35.88 0.23 -13.76
N SER A 976 -36.40 -0.19 -12.60
CA SER A 976 -36.58 -1.61 -12.23
C SER A 976 -37.94 -2.19 -12.65
N ALA A 977 -38.83 -1.34 -13.18
CA ALA A 977 -40.14 -1.70 -13.75
C ALA A 977 -40.11 -1.86 -15.29
N THR A 978 -38.93 -1.76 -15.90
CA THR A 978 -38.61 -2.05 -17.30
C THR A 978 -37.53 -3.11 -17.35
#